data_AF-A0A815UHB9-F1
#
_entry.id   AF-A0A815UHB9-F1
#
_cell.length_a   1.000
_cell.length_b   1.000
_cell.length_c   1.000
_cell.angle_alpha   90.00
_cell.angle_beta   90.00
_cell.angle_gamma   90.00
#
_symmetry.space_group_name_H-M   'P 1'
#
loop_
_entity.id
_entity.type
_entity.pdbx_description
1 polymer ?
#
loop_
_entity_poly.entity_id
_entity_poly.type
_entity_poly.pdbx_seq_one_letter_code
_entity_poly.pdbx_strand_id
1 'polypeptide(L)'
;MAQETHNRKSQTVKFRDHTVEIQTVIINGIECLRLRDVQLLFDTVRAFRIDSVLQVFVHDETGKNLRPLRIVACVDKVVEAVESMKHSSNDTHDQLARIEGKIDRIDNNVQEIIRQIANVMRQMYQLHEYTTPRYFFILPAKHSDMMLIDTVQNWFHTHYKLYFLCECSHEPNEMHVAPHEGYSIKKARDFVVKYAPYLRTTMQIAQVLLSVGGLVIPQLGNAATAINNVVPSQLKNPKDYNDMKQQLQMVDDLLNKVDNQRNHAGASMIGKQNSKGTPLQGAELRELQTYLELVDDKRSLGNLYRIVTDDGYVRWVCHKHYNESSYNIEMSKYIKEFEAMGGKFNSNSNEAFISQVNITSRNVEMMCKALGKGFNIVKLICRECSIDEDDLEKLLDIIINRSSIRCLNMCSVRVRNFFGITKYTCQEIVAEFNSQSLKVRFSNTYYDGNTLMFTRFLLQNKIHKNLDLSATDFLWHESDLRQCMESNAVVTELVLEYTNNVNILNVIFNLKKNALQQLKLMHSLYESSTLSYFCEMLKKTKTLVELDLMDYTGFEDEDFINTLLEILKGHKSIKYLNIHITNVQPSNQKEVDLMKSLQNDEFISRLCISSSLISREFTEALLHAGAKRDTFTYLEFYNCQVKDDDKAKLQSLYENGRLHQLSFYEEPRWYVLLDETNGSVNK
;
A
#
# COMPACT_ATOMS: atom_id res chain seq x y z
N MET A 1 -72.82 45.36 -5.43
CA MET A 1 -73.41 45.85 -4.16
C MET A 1 -74.05 44.67 -3.48
N ALA A 2 -73.46 44.14 -2.40
CA ALA A 2 -74.04 43.05 -1.62
C ALA A 2 -75.10 43.61 -0.66
N GLN A 3 -76.24 42.94 -0.55
CA GLN A 3 -77.31 43.26 0.40
C GLN A 3 -76.84 42.88 1.81
N GLU A 4 -76.60 43.88 2.66
CA GLU A 4 -76.29 43.67 4.07
C GLU A 4 -77.59 43.66 4.88
N THR A 5 -77.77 42.63 5.70
CA THR A 5 -78.88 42.53 6.65
C THR A 5 -78.32 42.34 8.06
N HIS A 6 -78.77 43.17 8.99
CA HIS A 6 -78.39 43.05 10.41
C HIS A 6 -79.16 41.91 11.06
N ASN A 7 -78.43 40.99 11.71
CA ASN A 7 -79.02 39.84 12.39
C ASN A 7 -79.08 40.07 13.91
N ARG A 8 -79.94 39.33 14.61
CA ARG A 8 -80.10 39.42 16.09
C ARG A 8 -79.00 38.72 16.90
N LYS A 9 -77.96 38.16 16.27
CA LYS A 9 -76.90 37.42 16.95
C LYS A 9 -75.67 38.30 17.23
N SER A 10 -75.12 38.14 18.43
CA SER A 10 -73.89 38.78 18.89
C SER A 10 -72.72 37.79 18.91
N GLN A 11 -71.52 38.33 18.72
CA GLN A 11 -70.25 37.65 18.91
C GLN A 11 -69.60 38.21 20.18
N THR A 12 -69.24 37.33 21.11
CA THR A 12 -68.46 37.72 22.29
C THR A 12 -67.00 37.96 21.88
N VAL A 13 -66.52 39.18 22.11
CA VAL A 13 -65.15 39.62 21.82
C VAL A 13 -64.46 40.05 23.11
N LYS A 14 -63.31 39.46 23.39
CA LYS A 14 -62.46 39.81 24.53
C LYS A 14 -61.25 40.61 24.05
N PHE A 15 -60.98 41.75 24.70
CA PHE A 15 -59.79 42.56 24.47
C PHE A 15 -59.17 42.94 25.81
N ARG A 16 -57.97 42.42 26.09
CA ARG A 16 -57.33 42.52 27.42
C ARG A 16 -58.29 42.01 28.50
N ASP A 17 -58.67 42.85 29.44
CA ASP A 17 -59.57 42.51 30.55
C ASP A 17 -61.06 42.82 30.25
N HIS A 18 -61.37 43.34 29.05
CA HIS A 18 -62.73 43.71 28.66
C HIS A 18 -63.35 42.63 27.78
N THR A 19 -64.62 42.28 28.05
CA THR A 19 -65.41 41.39 27.19
C THR A 19 -66.69 42.12 26.79
N VAL A 20 -66.95 42.17 25.49
CA VAL A 20 -68.11 42.86 24.90
C VAL A 20 -68.81 41.96 23.90
N GLU A 21 -70.11 42.14 23.76
CA GLU A 21 -70.89 41.50 22.70
C GLU A 21 -71.08 42.47 21.53
N ILE A 22 -70.68 42.05 20.34
CA ILE A 22 -70.76 42.87 19.12
C ILE A 22 -71.71 42.19 18.14
N GLN A 23 -72.68 42.94 17.60
CA GLN A 23 -73.61 42.40 16.63
C GLN A 23 -72.89 41.94 15.36
N THR A 24 -73.23 40.74 14.92
CA THR A 24 -72.71 40.17 13.68
C THR A 24 -73.54 40.64 12.48
N VAL A 25 -72.94 40.56 11.30
CA VAL A 25 -73.57 40.92 10.03
C VAL A 25 -73.57 39.73 9.08
N ILE A 26 -74.64 39.56 8.32
CA ILE A 26 -74.69 38.55 7.26
C ILE A 26 -74.26 39.21 5.95
N ILE A 27 -73.19 38.67 5.35
CA ILE A 27 -72.69 39.13 4.06
C ILE A 27 -72.57 37.89 3.16
N ASN A 28 -73.29 37.89 2.03
CA ASN A 28 -73.37 36.76 1.10
C ASN A 28 -73.74 35.43 1.77
N GLY A 29 -74.66 35.46 2.75
CA GLY A 29 -75.11 34.28 3.50
C GLY A 29 -74.17 33.82 4.61
N ILE A 30 -73.02 34.46 4.82
CA ILE A 30 -72.06 34.13 5.87
C ILE A 30 -72.16 35.15 7.01
N GLU A 31 -72.32 34.66 8.23
CA GLU A 31 -72.33 35.48 9.46
C GLU A 31 -70.88 35.88 9.82
N CYS A 32 -70.65 37.18 10.00
CA CYS A 32 -69.31 37.76 10.09
C CYS A 32 -69.20 38.77 11.24
N LEU A 33 -68.01 38.84 11.85
CA LEU A 33 -67.59 39.93 12.75
C LEU A 33 -66.68 40.88 11.97
N ARG A 34 -67.02 42.18 11.91
CA ARG A 34 -66.16 43.18 11.25
C ARG A 34 -65.10 43.71 12.19
N LEU A 35 -63.90 43.90 11.66
CA LEU A 35 -62.82 44.59 12.36
C LEU A 35 -63.24 46.01 12.77
N ARG A 36 -63.94 46.73 11.89
CA ARG A 36 -64.36 48.10 12.15
C ARG A 36 -65.30 48.21 13.36
N ASP A 37 -66.22 47.27 13.52
CA ASP A 37 -67.21 47.32 14.60
C ASP A 37 -66.54 47.07 15.95
N VAL A 38 -65.50 46.22 15.99
CA VAL A 38 -64.62 46.05 17.15
C VAL A 38 -63.77 47.31 17.39
N GLN A 39 -63.25 47.93 16.32
CA GLN A 39 -62.43 49.14 16.40
C GLN A 39 -63.19 50.38 16.88
N LEU A 40 -64.51 50.41 16.75
CA LEU A 40 -65.33 51.47 17.35
C LEU A 40 -65.27 51.45 18.89
N LEU A 41 -65.03 50.28 19.47
CA LEU A 41 -64.88 50.09 20.92
C LEU A 41 -63.41 50.03 21.35
N PHE A 42 -62.54 49.47 20.49
CA PHE A 42 -61.12 49.26 20.74
C PHE A 42 -60.29 49.66 19.51
N ASP A 43 -59.99 50.95 19.38
CA ASP A 43 -59.38 51.57 18.19
C ASP A 43 -57.99 51.03 17.81
N THR A 44 -57.29 50.39 18.74
CA THR A 44 -55.96 49.79 18.54
C THR A 44 -55.98 48.36 17.98
N VAL A 45 -57.14 47.69 17.98
CA VAL A 45 -57.26 46.30 17.50
C VAL A 45 -56.93 46.21 16.01
N ARG A 46 -56.14 45.21 15.63
CA ARG A 46 -55.74 44.97 14.23
C ARG A 46 -55.98 43.54 13.75
N ALA A 47 -56.14 42.57 14.66
CA ALA A 47 -56.37 41.17 14.31
C ALA A 47 -57.22 40.46 15.38
N PHE A 48 -57.56 39.20 15.10
CA PHE A 48 -58.38 38.35 15.97
C PHE A 48 -57.73 37.00 16.20
N ARG A 49 -57.97 36.39 17.37
CA ARG A 49 -57.58 35.03 17.73
C ARG A 49 -58.78 34.26 18.26
N ILE A 50 -58.80 32.96 17.99
CA ILE A 50 -59.72 32.01 18.61
C ILE A 50 -58.87 30.82 19.01
N ASP A 51 -58.96 30.37 20.27
CA ASP A 51 -58.16 29.26 20.82
C ASP A 51 -56.64 29.40 20.55
N SER A 52 -56.09 30.61 20.75
CA SER A 52 -54.70 30.98 20.46
C SER A 52 -54.27 31.00 18.98
N VAL A 53 -55.18 30.75 18.03
CA VAL A 53 -54.88 30.77 16.58
C VAL A 53 -55.34 32.08 15.96
N LEU A 54 -54.42 32.76 15.23
CA LEU A 54 -54.70 34.00 14.52
C LEU A 54 -55.69 33.74 13.37
N GLN A 55 -56.79 34.48 13.35
CA GLN A 55 -57.82 34.36 12.33
C GLN A 55 -57.45 35.18 11.09
N VAL A 56 -57.61 34.56 9.92
CA VAL A 56 -57.39 35.21 8.63
C VAL A 56 -58.66 35.98 8.25
N PHE A 57 -58.49 37.18 7.69
CA PHE A 57 -59.63 37.94 7.17
C PHE A 57 -60.23 37.25 5.94
N VAL A 58 -61.55 37.31 5.80
CA VAL A 58 -62.24 36.73 4.64
C VAL A 58 -61.77 37.42 3.35
N HIS A 59 -61.34 36.62 2.38
CA HIS A 59 -60.88 37.07 1.07
C HIS A 59 -61.89 36.73 -0.03
N ASP A 60 -61.82 37.43 -1.16
CA ASP A 60 -62.53 37.06 -2.38
C ASP A 60 -61.86 35.87 -3.10
N GLU A 61 -62.46 35.44 -4.22
CA GLU A 61 -61.96 34.33 -5.04
C GLU A 61 -60.56 34.60 -5.64
N THR A 62 -60.10 35.87 -5.64
CA THR A 62 -58.76 36.26 -6.09
C THR A 62 -57.73 36.30 -4.96
N GLY A 63 -58.12 35.92 -3.74
CA GLY A 63 -57.26 35.94 -2.56
C GLY A 63 -57.07 37.33 -1.95
N LYS A 64 -57.84 38.33 -2.37
CA LYS A 64 -57.76 39.70 -1.83
C LYS A 64 -58.73 39.86 -0.66
N ASN A 65 -58.26 40.45 0.44
CA ASN A 65 -59.11 40.70 1.61
C ASN A 65 -60.33 41.55 1.26
N LEU A 66 -61.50 41.05 1.64
CA LEU A 66 -62.75 41.77 1.44
C LEU A 66 -62.80 43.01 2.34
N ARG A 67 -63.32 44.12 1.80
CA ARG A 67 -63.56 45.36 2.57
C ARG A 67 -65.05 45.52 2.90
N PRO A 68 -65.42 45.96 4.11
CA PRO A 68 -64.56 46.13 5.29
C PRO A 68 -64.00 44.79 5.82
N LEU A 69 -62.81 44.83 6.42
CA LEU A 69 -62.12 43.63 6.95
C LEU A 69 -63.00 42.94 8.00
N ARG A 70 -63.03 41.61 7.93
CA ARG A 70 -63.95 40.77 8.70
C ARG A 70 -63.45 39.34 8.79
N ILE A 71 -63.85 38.65 9.85
CA ILE A 71 -63.68 37.20 10.01
C ILE A 71 -65.07 36.55 10.02
N VAL A 72 -65.13 35.25 9.75
CA VAL A 72 -66.36 34.46 9.99
C VAL A 72 -66.66 34.48 11.48
N ALA A 73 -67.91 34.74 11.85
CA ALA A 73 -68.33 34.77 13.24
C ALA A 73 -68.43 33.34 13.80
N CYS A 74 -67.93 33.15 15.02
CA CYS A 74 -68.00 31.93 15.80
C CYS A 74 -68.78 32.25 17.09
N VAL A 75 -70.11 32.34 16.97
CA VAL A 75 -71.01 32.82 18.04
C VAL A 75 -70.98 31.98 19.31
N ASP A 76 -70.45 30.75 19.24
CA ASP A 76 -70.25 29.80 20.33
C ASP A 76 -68.88 29.93 21.02
N LYS A 77 -67.98 30.78 20.50
CA LYS A 77 -66.62 30.99 21.04
C LYS A 77 -66.37 32.44 21.40
N VAL A 78 -65.41 32.67 22.29
CA VAL A 78 -64.91 34.03 22.59
C VAL A 78 -63.78 34.35 21.60
N VAL A 79 -63.94 35.45 20.86
CA VAL A 79 -62.91 35.94 19.94
C VAL A 79 -62.00 36.91 20.70
N GLU A 80 -60.71 36.61 20.77
CA GLU A 80 -59.72 37.52 21.34
C GLU A 80 -59.28 38.56 20.30
N ALA A 81 -59.50 39.84 20.57
CA ALA A 81 -58.98 40.92 19.76
C ALA A 81 -57.51 41.20 20.11
N VAL A 82 -56.68 41.51 19.11
CA VAL A 82 -55.23 41.62 19.27
C VAL A 82 -54.71 42.92 18.67
N GLU A 83 -53.88 43.63 19.43
CA GLU A 83 -53.04 44.74 18.93
C GLU A 83 -51.82 44.17 18.20
N SER A 84 -51.49 44.72 17.03
CA SER A 84 -50.24 44.36 16.36
C SER A 84 -49.05 44.73 17.25
N MET A 85 -48.32 43.74 17.76
CA MET A 85 -47.01 43.98 18.36
C MET A 85 -46.09 44.60 17.31
N LYS A 86 -45.44 45.71 17.65
CA LYS A 86 -44.26 46.17 16.92
C LYS A 86 -43.16 45.13 17.15
N HIS A 87 -43.09 44.10 16.31
CA HIS A 87 -41.89 43.28 16.24
C HIS A 87 -40.79 44.12 15.62
N SER A 88 -39.74 44.40 16.40
CA SER A 88 -38.48 44.89 15.88
C SER A 88 -37.96 43.86 14.87
N SER A 89 -37.78 44.31 13.63
CA SER A 89 -37.24 43.52 12.51
C SER A 89 -35.81 43.00 12.73
N ASN A 90 -35.18 43.30 13.87
CA ASN A 90 -33.80 42.91 14.15
C ASN A 90 -33.68 41.48 14.71
N ASP A 91 -34.66 40.97 15.48
CA ASP A 91 -34.53 39.64 16.11
C ASP A 91 -34.74 38.48 15.12
N THR A 92 -35.54 38.66 14.07
CA THR A 92 -35.77 37.63 13.04
C THR A 92 -34.62 37.54 12.03
N HIS A 93 -33.98 38.66 11.70
CA HIS A 93 -32.76 38.66 10.89
C HIS A 93 -31.59 37.99 11.62
N ASP A 94 -31.42 38.25 12.92
CA ASP A 94 -30.37 37.61 13.72
C ASP A 94 -30.58 36.10 13.86
N GLN A 95 -31.84 35.64 13.95
CA GLN A 95 -32.14 34.20 13.99
C GLN A 95 -31.91 33.52 12.63
N LEU A 96 -32.32 34.14 11.53
CA LEU A 96 -32.07 33.62 10.18
C LEU A 96 -30.57 33.58 9.85
N ALA A 97 -29.81 34.63 10.16
CA ALA A 97 -28.37 34.66 9.99
C ALA A 97 -27.65 33.59 10.84
N ARG A 98 -28.16 33.29 12.05
CA ARG A 98 -27.66 32.19 12.88
C ARG A 98 -28.00 30.81 12.31
N ILE A 99 -29.13 30.65 11.64
CA ILE A 99 -29.54 29.39 10.99
C ILE A 99 -28.73 29.19 9.70
N GLU A 100 -28.61 30.21 8.86
CA GLU A 100 -27.76 30.21 7.66
C GLU A 100 -26.31 29.91 8.03
N GLY A 101 -25.75 30.58 9.04
CA GLY A 101 -24.41 30.29 9.53
C GLY A 101 -24.24 28.88 10.13
N LYS A 102 -25.32 28.23 10.60
CA LYS A 102 -25.30 26.81 10.99
C LYS A 102 -25.37 25.89 9.78
N ILE A 103 -26.19 26.22 8.78
CA ILE A 103 -26.29 25.48 7.51
C ILE A 103 -24.96 25.52 6.77
N ASP A 104 -24.33 26.68 6.67
CA ASP A 104 -23.00 26.83 6.05
C ASP A 104 -21.93 26.02 6.79
N ARG A 105 -21.97 25.98 8.12
CA ARG A 105 -21.06 25.12 8.91
C ARG A 105 -21.32 23.64 8.67
N ILE A 106 -22.58 23.24 8.56
CA ILE A 106 -22.96 21.85 8.25
C ILE A 106 -22.49 21.48 6.84
N ASP A 107 -22.74 22.33 5.84
CA ASP A 107 -22.31 22.08 4.46
C ASP A 107 -20.79 22.01 4.37
N ASN A 108 -20.06 22.96 4.96
CA ASN A 108 -18.60 22.91 5.03
C ASN A 108 -18.08 21.63 5.72
N ASN A 109 -18.70 21.20 6.82
CA ASN A 109 -18.35 19.95 7.50
C ASN A 109 -18.65 18.73 6.62
N VAL A 110 -19.78 18.73 5.91
CA VAL A 110 -20.17 17.65 4.99
C VAL A 110 -19.20 17.57 3.81
N GLN A 111 -18.83 18.70 3.19
CA GLN A 111 -17.84 18.75 2.12
C GLN A 111 -16.47 18.24 2.59
N GLU A 112 -16.04 18.62 3.80
CA GLU A 112 -14.80 18.12 4.37
C GLU A 112 -14.84 16.62 4.66
N ILE A 113 -15.97 16.08 5.16
CA ILE A 113 -16.18 14.64 5.34
C ILE A 113 -16.14 13.92 3.98
N ILE A 114 -16.83 14.43 2.96
CA ILE A 114 -16.83 13.85 1.60
C ILE A 114 -15.40 13.84 1.04
N ARG A 115 -14.65 14.92 1.20
CA ARG A 115 -13.24 15.00 0.77
C ARG A 115 -12.37 14.00 1.52
N GLN A 116 -12.56 13.85 2.83
CA GLN A 116 -11.84 12.85 3.62
C GLN A 116 -12.16 11.42 3.18
N ILE A 117 -13.45 11.10 2.94
CA ILE A 117 -13.86 9.80 2.42
C ILE A 117 -13.24 9.55 1.05
N ALA A 118 -13.29 10.53 0.14
CA ALA A 118 -12.70 10.40 -1.19
C ALA A 118 -11.18 10.18 -1.13
N ASN A 119 -10.47 10.87 -0.23
CA ASN A 119 -9.04 10.69 -0.03
C ASN A 119 -8.71 9.31 0.55
N VAL A 120 -9.48 8.83 1.55
CA VAL A 120 -9.30 7.49 2.12
C VAL A 120 -9.58 6.41 1.07
N MET A 121 -10.68 6.53 0.32
CA MET A 121 -11.01 5.58 -0.76
C MET A 121 -9.93 5.56 -1.84
N ARG A 122 -9.43 6.73 -2.24
CA ARG A 122 -8.31 6.83 -3.19
C ARG A 122 -7.05 6.19 -2.63
N GLN A 123 -6.67 6.51 -1.40
CA GLN A 123 -5.49 5.95 -0.75
C GLN A 123 -5.60 4.42 -0.68
N MET A 124 -6.75 3.87 -0.26
CA MET A 124 -6.99 2.43 -0.23
C MET A 124 -6.84 1.79 -1.62
N TYR A 125 -7.42 2.42 -2.65
CA TYR A 125 -7.26 1.97 -4.03
C TYR A 125 -5.78 2.00 -4.46
N GLN A 126 -5.09 3.12 -4.22
CA GLN A 126 -3.68 3.27 -4.62
C GLN A 126 -2.74 2.34 -3.85
N LEU A 127 -2.98 2.08 -2.57
CA LEU A 127 -2.20 1.13 -1.78
C LEU A 127 -2.37 -0.30 -2.28
N HIS A 128 -3.56 -0.64 -2.77
CA HIS A 128 -3.86 -1.94 -3.36
C HIS A 128 -3.30 -2.10 -4.79
N GLU A 129 -3.36 -1.04 -5.59
CA GLU A 129 -3.03 -1.09 -7.02
C GLU A 129 -1.56 -0.70 -7.32
N TYR A 130 -0.96 0.18 -6.51
CA TYR A 130 0.41 0.68 -6.69
C TYR A 130 1.39 -0.03 -5.76
N THR A 131 1.37 -1.36 -5.80
CA THR A 131 2.25 -2.28 -5.06
C THR A 131 3.66 -2.36 -5.61
N THR A 132 3.93 -1.75 -6.76
CA THR A 132 5.26 -1.60 -7.37
C THR A 132 5.46 -0.17 -7.90
N PRO A 133 6.72 0.29 -8.02
CA PRO A 133 7.01 1.59 -8.60
C PRO A 133 6.46 1.69 -10.03
N ARG A 134 5.89 2.86 -10.34
CA ARG A 134 5.18 3.04 -11.59
C ARG A 134 6.11 3.53 -12.68
N TYR A 135 6.91 4.56 -12.41
CA TYR A 135 7.78 5.17 -13.41
C TYR A 135 9.05 4.37 -13.62
N PHE A 136 9.16 3.74 -14.80
CA PHE A 136 10.38 3.05 -15.23
C PHE A 136 10.65 3.28 -16.71
N PHE A 137 11.89 3.09 -17.11
CA PHE A 137 12.36 3.09 -18.48
C PHE A 137 13.38 1.95 -18.67
N ILE A 138 13.84 1.75 -19.89
CA ILE A 138 14.82 0.70 -20.22
C ILE A 138 16.05 1.29 -20.89
N LEU A 139 17.21 0.67 -20.67
CA LEU A 139 18.46 0.99 -21.37
C LEU A 139 19.17 -0.29 -21.81
N PRO A 140 19.96 -0.26 -22.91
CA PRO A 140 20.92 -1.31 -23.21
C PRO A 140 21.90 -1.52 -22.06
N ALA A 141 22.21 -2.77 -21.73
CA ALA A 141 23.05 -3.13 -20.60
C ALA A 141 24.55 -2.87 -20.84
N LYS A 142 25.01 -2.77 -22.09
CA LYS A 142 26.41 -2.47 -22.45
C LYS A 142 26.47 -1.49 -23.62
N HIS A 143 27.48 -0.61 -23.61
CA HIS A 143 27.71 0.33 -24.71
C HIS A 143 28.19 -0.37 -25.99
N SER A 144 28.97 -1.45 -25.87
CA SER A 144 29.44 -2.27 -27.00
C SER A 144 28.31 -2.82 -27.85
N ASP A 145 27.14 -3.08 -27.24
CA ASP A 145 25.98 -3.63 -27.93
C ASP A 145 25.42 -2.61 -28.93
N MET A 146 25.68 -1.31 -28.75
CA MET A 146 25.18 -0.26 -29.62
C MET A 146 26.01 -0.09 -30.91
N MET A 147 27.30 -0.42 -30.87
CA MET A 147 28.27 -0.16 -31.94
C MET A 147 28.22 -1.19 -33.09
N LEU A 148 27.43 -2.26 -32.96
CA LEU A 148 27.40 -3.39 -33.90
C LEU A 148 26.04 -3.58 -34.58
N ILE A 149 25.12 -2.62 -34.47
CA ILE A 149 23.73 -2.84 -34.87
C ILE A 149 23.26 -1.96 -36.04
N ASP A 150 23.18 -2.59 -37.21
CA ASP A 150 22.67 -1.96 -38.43
C ASP A 150 21.15 -2.17 -38.66
N THR A 151 20.47 -3.04 -37.89
CA THR A 151 19.06 -3.41 -38.13
C THR A 151 18.21 -3.60 -36.85
N VAL A 152 16.88 -3.49 -36.98
CA VAL A 152 15.91 -3.56 -35.85
C VAL A 152 15.83 -4.94 -35.20
N GLN A 153 15.98 -6.01 -35.98
CA GLN A 153 15.98 -7.37 -35.43
C GLN A 153 17.18 -7.57 -34.49
N ASN A 154 18.31 -6.95 -34.82
CA ASN A 154 19.50 -6.98 -33.97
C ASN A 154 19.34 -6.16 -32.70
N TRP A 155 18.48 -5.12 -32.67
CA TRP A 155 18.16 -4.40 -31.43
C TRP A 155 17.45 -5.30 -30.41
N PHE A 156 16.57 -6.21 -30.83
CA PHE A 156 15.95 -7.16 -29.89
C PHE A 156 16.90 -8.26 -29.38
N HIS A 157 18.08 -8.39 -29.99
CA HIS A 157 19.16 -9.25 -29.49
C HIS A 157 20.07 -8.53 -28.49
N THR A 158 19.93 -7.21 -28.33
CA THR A 158 20.60 -6.44 -27.28
C THR A 158 20.03 -6.81 -25.91
N HIS A 159 20.92 -6.92 -24.92
CA HIS A 159 20.49 -7.10 -23.54
C HIS A 159 19.99 -5.77 -22.97
N TYR A 160 18.77 -5.73 -22.45
CA TYR A 160 18.19 -4.53 -21.84
C TYR A 160 18.02 -4.69 -20.34
N LYS A 161 18.11 -3.56 -19.63
CA LYS A 161 17.80 -3.45 -18.22
C LYS A 161 16.70 -2.42 -17.98
N LEU A 162 15.82 -2.70 -17.03
CA LEU A 162 14.77 -1.81 -16.54
C LEU A 162 15.26 -0.99 -15.34
N TYR A 163 15.00 0.31 -15.36
CA TYR A 163 15.38 1.28 -14.33
C TYR A 163 14.17 2.05 -13.84
N PHE A 164 14.06 2.28 -12.53
CA PHE A 164 12.97 3.05 -11.93
C PHE A 164 13.35 4.52 -11.70
N LEU A 165 12.33 5.37 -11.65
CA LEU A 165 12.43 6.78 -11.27
C LEU A 165 11.85 7.02 -9.87
N CYS A 166 12.50 7.90 -9.11
CA CYS A 166 12.04 8.41 -7.84
C CYS A 166 10.97 9.50 -8.04
N GLU A 167 9.78 9.27 -7.48
CA GLU A 167 8.60 10.17 -7.52
C GLU A 167 8.67 11.28 -6.45
N CYS A 168 9.82 11.94 -6.31
CA CYS A 168 10.04 12.97 -5.29
C CYS A 168 9.35 14.30 -5.58
N SER A 169 8.97 14.56 -6.82
CA SER A 169 8.30 15.79 -7.25
C SER A 169 7.16 15.50 -8.24
N HIS A 170 6.27 16.48 -8.39
CA HIS A 170 5.30 16.50 -9.48
C HIS A 170 5.91 16.99 -10.79
N GLU A 171 7.01 17.74 -10.71
CA GLU A 171 7.69 18.30 -11.86
C GLU A 171 8.68 17.25 -12.43
N PRO A 172 8.53 16.84 -13.71
CA PRO A 172 9.35 15.80 -14.30
C PRO A 172 10.86 16.07 -14.28
N ASN A 173 11.28 17.34 -14.28
CA ASN A 173 12.69 17.76 -14.25
C ASN A 173 13.35 17.65 -12.86
N GLU A 174 12.57 17.44 -11.80
CA GLU A 174 13.07 17.26 -10.42
C GLU A 174 13.13 15.78 -10.00
N MET A 175 12.59 14.86 -10.82
CA MET A 175 12.72 13.43 -10.59
C MET A 175 14.16 12.95 -10.82
N HIS A 176 14.50 11.73 -10.40
CA HIS A 176 15.80 11.14 -10.72
C HIS A 176 15.72 9.61 -10.76
N VAL A 177 16.73 8.96 -11.34
CA VAL A 177 16.84 7.50 -11.34
C VAL A 177 17.04 6.98 -9.93
N ALA A 178 16.31 5.94 -9.58
CA ALA A 178 16.45 5.26 -8.31
C ALA A 178 17.82 4.54 -8.24
N PRO A 179 18.48 4.47 -7.08
CA PRO A 179 19.84 3.95 -6.98
C PRO A 179 19.85 2.42 -7.01
N HIS A 180 19.82 1.82 -8.20
CA HIS A 180 19.91 0.37 -8.40
C HIS A 180 20.56 -0.02 -9.75
N GLU A 181 21.03 -1.27 -9.85
CA GLU A 181 21.80 -1.81 -10.99
C GLU A 181 20.97 -2.11 -12.26
N GLY A 182 19.66 -1.90 -12.21
CA GLY A 182 18.71 -2.24 -13.27
C GLY A 182 18.35 -3.72 -13.36
N TYR A 183 17.10 -4.02 -13.77
CA TYR A 183 16.58 -5.39 -13.88
C TYR A 183 16.72 -5.94 -15.30
N SER A 184 17.48 -7.02 -15.47
CA SER A 184 17.75 -7.69 -16.75
C SER A 184 16.49 -8.25 -17.43
N ILE A 185 16.23 -7.86 -18.68
CA ILE A 185 15.04 -8.25 -19.45
C ILE A 185 15.34 -9.41 -20.40
N LYS A 186 14.84 -10.62 -20.08
CA LYS A 186 15.06 -11.85 -20.87
C LYS A 186 14.43 -11.83 -22.26
N LYS A 187 13.17 -11.40 -22.35
CA LYS A 187 12.39 -11.37 -23.61
C LYS A 187 12.18 -9.92 -24.03
N ALA A 188 13.28 -9.25 -24.38
CA ALA A 188 13.28 -7.82 -24.74
C ALA A 188 12.20 -7.47 -25.77
N ARG A 189 12.01 -8.32 -26.80
CA ARG A 189 10.96 -8.14 -27.80
C ARG A 189 9.57 -8.14 -27.18
N ASP A 190 9.22 -9.16 -26.41
CA ASP A 190 7.88 -9.31 -25.82
C ASP A 190 7.62 -8.17 -24.83
N PHE A 191 8.63 -7.84 -24.01
CA PHE A 191 8.57 -6.75 -23.04
C PHE A 191 8.36 -5.40 -23.73
N VAL A 192 9.18 -5.06 -24.73
CA VAL A 192 9.08 -3.78 -25.44
C VAL A 192 7.77 -3.67 -26.21
N VAL A 193 7.37 -4.71 -26.94
CA VAL A 193 6.09 -4.72 -27.67
C VAL A 193 4.92 -4.47 -26.70
N LYS A 194 4.96 -5.09 -25.53
CA LYS A 194 3.93 -4.95 -24.52
C LYS A 194 3.88 -3.55 -23.90
N TYR A 195 5.01 -3.04 -23.42
CA TYR A 195 5.09 -1.78 -22.67
C TYR A 195 5.41 -0.56 -23.53
N ALA A 196 5.50 -0.68 -24.86
CA ALA A 196 5.92 0.41 -25.75
C ALA A 196 5.16 1.74 -25.55
N PRO A 197 3.80 1.77 -25.45
CA PRO A 197 3.08 3.02 -25.25
C PRO A 197 3.48 3.71 -23.94
N TYR A 198 3.68 2.92 -22.89
CA TYR A 198 4.08 3.42 -21.59
C TYR A 198 5.53 3.91 -21.58
N LEU A 199 6.44 3.09 -22.12
CA LEU A 199 7.86 3.42 -22.22
C LEU A 199 8.06 4.74 -22.94
N ARG A 200 7.27 5.09 -23.97
CA ARG A 200 7.39 6.43 -24.60
C ARG A 200 7.14 7.58 -23.64
N THR A 201 6.13 7.47 -22.79
CA THR A 201 5.81 8.53 -21.82
C THR A 201 6.92 8.68 -20.79
N THR A 202 7.42 7.56 -20.24
CA THR A 202 8.51 7.62 -19.26
C THR A 202 9.85 7.97 -19.89
N MET A 203 10.06 7.65 -21.17
CA MET A 203 11.21 8.06 -21.95
C MET A 203 11.25 9.56 -22.19
N GLN A 204 10.12 10.22 -22.45
CA GLN A 204 10.05 11.68 -22.52
C GLN A 204 10.47 12.33 -21.19
N ILE A 205 10.05 11.76 -20.06
CA ILE A 205 10.50 12.19 -18.73
C ILE A 205 12.02 11.99 -18.59
N ALA A 206 12.55 10.82 -18.94
CA ALA A 206 13.98 10.53 -18.89
C ALA A 206 14.82 11.48 -19.78
N GLN A 207 14.33 11.84 -20.98
CA GLN A 207 14.96 12.80 -21.87
C GLN A 207 14.95 14.23 -21.31
N VAL A 208 13.86 14.64 -20.65
CA VAL A 208 13.77 15.93 -19.95
C VAL A 208 14.77 15.98 -18.80
N LEU A 209 14.88 14.90 -18.01
CA LEU A 209 15.86 14.77 -16.93
C LEU A 209 17.30 14.96 -17.43
N LEU A 210 17.66 14.38 -18.57
CA LEU A 210 18.98 14.61 -19.16
C LEU A 210 19.18 16.07 -19.60
N SER A 211 18.15 16.75 -20.10
CA SER A 211 18.29 18.06 -20.75
C SER A 211 18.49 19.24 -19.79
N VAL A 212 18.03 19.15 -18.54
CA VAL A 212 18.01 20.28 -17.59
C VAL A 212 19.24 20.34 -16.68
N GLY A 213 20.05 19.28 -16.59
CA GLY A 213 21.27 19.30 -15.78
C GLY A 213 22.03 17.98 -15.65
N GLY A 214 21.74 16.97 -16.48
CA GLY A 214 22.23 15.61 -16.28
C GLY A 214 21.33 14.81 -15.34
N LEU A 215 21.48 13.48 -15.36
CA LEU A 215 21.02 12.62 -14.27
C LEU A 215 21.81 12.95 -13.00
N VAL A 216 21.50 14.10 -12.40
CA VAL A 216 22.12 14.52 -11.15
C VAL A 216 21.52 13.66 -10.06
N ILE A 217 22.26 12.62 -9.68
CA ILE A 217 22.17 12.09 -8.31
C ILE A 217 22.62 13.27 -7.43
N PRO A 218 21.77 13.85 -6.58
CA PRO A 218 22.19 14.99 -5.77
C PRO A 218 23.18 14.51 -4.70
N GLN A 219 24.45 14.68 -5.08
CA GLN A 219 25.65 14.91 -4.28
C GLN A 219 26.35 13.70 -3.65
N LEU A 220 27.35 13.23 -4.40
CA LEU A 220 28.56 12.53 -3.96
C LEU A 220 29.50 13.47 -3.15
N GLY A 221 28.94 14.33 -2.29
CA GLY A 221 29.69 15.42 -1.67
C GLY A 221 30.49 15.02 -0.42
N ASN A 222 30.00 14.09 0.41
CA ASN A 222 30.59 13.89 1.75
C ASN A 222 30.54 12.45 2.31
N ALA A 223 30.27 11.40 1.51
CA ALA A 223 30.28 10.01 1.99
C ALA A 223 30.97 9.07 0.97
N ALA A 224 32.24 9.34 0.69
CA ALA A 224 32.98 8.74 -0.42
C ALA A 224 33.54 7.32 -0.18
N THR A 225 33.22 6.62 0.90
CA THR A 225 33.86 5.31 1.18
C THR A 225 32.91 4.12 1.33
N ALA A 226 31.59 4.29 1.46
CA ALA A 226 30.66 3.17 1.66
C ALA A 226 29.59 3.00 0.55
N ILE A 227 29.42 3.96 -0.37
CA ILE A 227 28.27 3.98 -1.31
C ILE A 227 28.71 3.98 -2.79
N ASN A 228 30.00 3.82 -3.08
CA ASN A 228 30.50 3.73 -4.45
C ASN A 228 30.01 2.49 -5.23
N ASN A 229 29.29 1.56 -4.60
CA ASN A 229 28.85 0.30 -5.21
C ASN A 229 27.35 0.23 -5.55
N VAL A 230 26.54 1.27 -5.29
CA VAL A 230 25.05 1.19 -5.38
C VAL A 230 24.46 1.88 -6.62
N VAL A 231 25.30 2.58 -7.38
CA VAL A 231 24.93 3.20 -8.66
C VAL A 231 25.63 2.41 -9.77
N PRO A 232 24.96 2.05 -10.89
CA PRO A 232 25.62 1.41 -12.02
C PRO A 232 26.84 2.22 -12.43
N SER A 233 27.96 1.55 -12.72
CA SER A 233 29.18 2.21 -13.19
C SER A 233 28.97 3.13 -14.41
N GLN A 234 27.88 2.89 -15.16
CA GLN A 234 27.41 3.61 -16.34
C GLN A 234 26.65 4.92 -16.03
N LEU A 235 26.32 5.20 -14.77
CA LEU A 235 25.60 6.42 -14.36
C LEU A 235 26.50 7.35 -13.52
N LYS A 236 27.82 7.12 -13.51
CA LYS A 236 28.77 7.77 -12.57
C LYS A 236 29.64 8.85 -13.19
N ASN A 237 29.82 8.89 -14.52
CA ASN A 237 30.84 9.71 -15.17
C ASN A 237 30.27 10.68 -16.23
N PRO A 238 30.86 11.87 -16.44
CA PRO A 238 30.44 12.82 -17.48
C PRO A 238 30.57 12.31 -18.92
N LYS A 239 31.47 11.35 -19.18
CA LYS A 239 31.52 10.62 -20.48
C LYS A 239 30.25 9.81 -20.72
N ASP A 240 29.61 9.32 -19.65
CA ASP A 240 28.40 8.51 -19.71
C ASP A 240 27.15 9.33 -20.10
N TYR A 241 27.18 10.66 -20.02
CA TYR A 241 26.02 11.49 -20.38
C TYR A 241 25.71 11.43 -21.88
N ASN A 242 26.74 11.52 -22.73
CA ASN A 242 26.57 11.39 -24.17
C ASN A 242 26.18 9.95 -24.53
N ASP A 243 26.80 8.96 -23.90
CA ASP A 243 26.49 7.54 -24.10
C ASP A 243 25.03 7.24 -23.73
N MET A 244 24.55 7.80 -22.63
CA MET A 244 23.17 7.61 -22.18
C MET A 244 22.15 8.35 -23.05
N LYS A 245 22.48 9.55 -23.52
CA LYS A 245 21.65 10.23 -24.52
C LYS A 245 21.52 9.39 -25.79
N GLN A 246 22.62 8.76 -26.21
CA GLN A 246 22.65 7.84 -27.34
C GLN A 246 21.82 6.57 -27.07
N GLN A 247 21.89 6.02 -25.85
CA GLN A 247 21.08 4.87 -25.42
C GLN A 247 19.59 5.18 -25.40
N LEU A 248 19.20 6.34 -24.86
CA LEU A 248 17.80 6.78 -24.88
C LEU A 248 17.30 7.01 -26.31
N GLN A 249 18.15 7.54 -27.20
CA GLN A 249 17.79 7.71 -28.61
C GLN A 249 17.63 6.36 -29.32
N MET A 250 18.49 5.39 -29.06
CA MET A 250 18.36 4.02 -29.56
C MET A 250 17.03 3.38 -29.11
N VAL A 251 16.65 3.56 -27.84
CA VAL A 251 15.38 3.08 -27.30
C VAL A 251 14.19 3.80 -27.95
N ASP A 252 14.28 5.11 -28.17
CA ASP A 252 13.24 5.88 -28.86
C ASP A 252 13.05 5.39 -30.30
N ASP A 253 14.13 5.17 -31.05
CA ASP A 253 14.09 4.62 -32.40
C ASP A 253 13.50 3.20 -32.42
N LEU A 254 13.84 2.36 -31.44
CA LEU A 254 13.26 1.03 -31.27
C LEU A 254 11.74 1.12 -31.09
N LEU A 255 11.27 2.01 -30.21
CA LEU A 255 9.85 2.23 -29.94
C LEU A 255 9.11 2.77 -31.16
N ASN A 256 9.71 3.68 -31.94
CA ASN A 256 9.11 4.24 -33.15
C ASN A 256 8.93 3.18 -34.26
N LYS A 257 9.89 2.25 -34.40
CA LYS A 257 9.80 1.19 -35.41
C LYS A 257 8.79 0.09 -35.06
N VAL A 258 8.60 -0.23 -33.79
CA VAL A 258 7.55 -1.17 -33.32
C VAL A 258 6.17 -0.70 -33.76
N ASP A 259 5.91 0.61 -33.72
CA ASP A 259 4.63 1.18 -34.18
C ASP A 259 4.45 1.08 -35.69
N ASN A 260 5.49 1.37 -36.46
CA ASN A 260 5.44 1.27 -37.91
C ASN A 260 5.14 -0.18 -38.36
N GLN A 261 5.66 -1.18 -37.65
CA GLN A 261 5.32 -2.59 -37.89
C GLN A 261 3.86 -2.92 -37.51
N ARG A 262 3.33 -2.38 -36.41
CA ARG A 262 1.91 -2.55 -36.04
C ARG A 262 0.97 -1.89 -37.03
N ASN A 263 1.33 -0.71 -37.53
CA ASN A 263 0.54 0.05 -38.49
C ASN A 263 0.54 -0.58 -39.90
N HIS A 264 1.58 -1.35 -40.26
CA HIS A 264 1.63 -2.09 -41.53
C HIS A 264 0.95 -3.47 -41.49
N ALA A 265 0.76 -4.07 -40.31
CA ALA A 265 0.15 -5.38 -40.15
C ALA A 265 -1.38 -5.35 -39.91
N GLY A 266 -1.99 -4.17 -39.74
CA GLY A 266 -3.38 -4.04 -39.26
C GLY A 266 -4.21 -3.01 -40.01
N ALA A 267 -4.41 -3.19 -41.32
CA ALA A 267 -5.50 -2.53 -42.05
C ALA A 267 -6.77 -3.43 -42.02
N SER A 268 -7.32 -3.68 -40.83
CA SER A 268 -8.72 -4.09 -40.67
C SER A 268 -9.18 -3.95 -39.22
N MET A 269 -10.22 -3.12 -39.00
CA MET A 269 -11.23 -3.06 -37.91
C MET A 269 -10.80 -3.70 -36.56
N ILE A 270 -10.68 -3.01 -35.41
CA ILE A 270 -11.65 -2.16 -34.68
C ILE A 270 -10.86 -1.37 -33.62
N GLY A 271 -11.23 -0.10 -33.40
CA GLY A 271 -10.94 0.65 -32.16
C GLY A 271 -9.65 1.46 -32.16
N LYS A 272 -9.66 2.65 -32.77
CA LYS A 272 -8.78 3.76 -32.36
C LYS A 272 -9.10 4.11 -30.91
N GLN A 273 -8.41 3.48 -29.96
CA GLN A 273 -8.18 4.14 -28.68
C GLN A 273 -6.99 5.07 -28.87
N ASN A 274 -7.28 6.37 -28.89
CA ASN A 274 -6.29 7.40 -28.61
C ASN A 274 -5.81 7.23 -27.17
N SER A 275 -4.83 6.35 -26.92
CA SER A 275 -4.15 6.28 -25.62
C SER A 275 -3.12 7.41 -25.54
N LYS A 276 -3.61 8.65 -25.39
CA LYS A 276 -2.77 9.74 -24.87
C LYS A 276 -2.63 9.54 -23.37
N GLY A 277 -1.41 9.23 -22.92
CA GLY A 277 -0.90 9.63 -21.61
C GLY A 277 -1.54 9.04 -20.35
N THR A 278 -2.16 7.85 -20.41
CA THR A 278 -2.57 7.16 -19.18
C THR A 278 -1.35 6.49 -18.53
N PRO A 279 -1.05 6.76 -17.24
CA PRO A 279 -0.11 5.98 -16.46
C PRO A 279 -0.50 4.49 -16.49
N LEU A 280 0.46 3.57 -16.31
CA LEU A 280 0.14 2.15 -16.08
C LEU A 280 -0.91 2.05 -14.97
N GLN A 281 -1.99 1.33 -15.23
CA GLN A 281 -3.07 1.14 -14.27
C GLN A 281 -3.42 -0.34 -14.17
N GLY A 282 -3.79 -0.76 -12.96
CA GLY A 282 -4.46 -2.03 -12.77
C GLY A 282 -3.63 -3.24 -13.17
N ALA A 283 -4.11 -3.93 -14.21
CA ALA A 283 -3.57 -5.20 -14.67
C ALA A 283 -2.12 -5.10 -15.15
N GLU A 284 -1.73 -3.98 -15.76
CA GLU A 284 -0.38 -3.81 -16.30
C GLU A 284 0.66 -3.65 -15.18
N LEU A 285 0.29 -2.99 -14.07
CA LEU A 285 1.14 -2.91 -12.87
C LEU A 285 1.23 -4.26 -12.16
N ARG A 286 0.12 -5.00 -12.06
CA ARG A 286 0.13 -6.37 -11.49
C ARG A 286 1.03 -7.30 -12.28
N GLU A 287 1.07 -7.16 -13.61
CA GLU A 287 1.92 -8.00 -14.44
C GLU A 287 3.40 -7.59 -14.38
N LEU A 288 3.70 -6.29 -14.32
CA LEU A 288 5.05 -5.82 -14.02
C LEU A 288 5.50 -6.33 -12.65
N GLN A 289 4.61 -6.32 -11.65
CA GLN A 289 4.86 -6.92 -10.34
C GLN A 289 5.23 -8.39 -10.46
N THR A 290 4.46 -9.20 -11.20
CA THR A 290 4.79 -10.62 -11.41
C THR A 290 6.16 -10.80 -12.07
N TYR A 291 6.52 -9.93 -13.01
CA TYR A 291 7.86 -9.92 -13.58
C TYR A 291 8.94 -9.61 -12.54
N LEU A 292 8.75 -8.56 -11.74
CA LEU A 292 9.70 -8.15 -10.69
C LEU A 292 9.84 -9.20 -9.58
N GLU A 293 8.75 -9.88 -9.21
CA GLU A 293 8.77 -10.98 -8.25
C GLU A 293 9.70 -12.13 -8.68
N LEU A 294 9.91 -12.32 -9.99
CA LEU A 294 10.82 -13.32 -10.54
C LEU A 294 12.29 -12.87 -10.61
N VAL A 295 12.54 -11.55 -10.70
CA VAL A 295 13.88 -10.98 -10.95
C VAL A 295 14.46 -10.16 -9.80
N ASP A 296 13.67 -9.91 -8.75
CA ASP A 296 14.02 -9.15 -7.54
C ASP A 296 13.71 -9.99 -6.30
N ASP A 297 14.61 -10.90 -5.97
CA ASP A 297 14.50 -11.76 -4.79
C ASP A 297 14.39 -10.99 -3.48
N LYS A 298 15.07 -9.85 -3.38
CA LYS A 298 15.01 -8.94 -2.22
C LYS A 298 13.78 -8.04 -2.24
N ARG A 299 13.03 -8.00 -3.34
CA ARG A 299 11.90 -7.08 -3.57
C ARG A 299 12.24 -5.66 -3.15
N SER A 300 13.45 -5.27 -3.54
CA SER A 300 14.01 -3.94 -3.30
C SER A 300 13.28 -2.88 -4.12
N LEU A 301 12.64 -3.28 -5.22
CA LEU A 301 11.86 -2.45 -6.13
C LEU A 301 12.61 -1.18 -6.54
N GLY A 302 13.86 -1.36 -6.95
CA GLY A 302 14.78 -0.30 -7.33
C GLY A 302 15.30 0.54 -6.16
N ASN A 303 15.25 0.00 -4.94
CA ASN A 303 15.51 0.72 -3.70
C ASN A 303 14.59 1.94 -3.51
N LEU A 304 13.34 1.80 -3.96
CA LEU A 304 12.27 2.78 -3.77
C LEU A 304 11.36 2.36 -2.63
N TYR A 305 10.86 3.36 -1.92
CA TYR A 305 10.00 3.24 -0.76
C TYR A 305 8.66 3.90 -1.03
N ARG A 306 7.60 3.21 -0.65
CA ARG A 306 6.24 3.72 -0.77
C ARG A 306 5.97 4.71 0.37
N ILE A 307 5.60 5.93 0.03
CA ILE A 307 5.14 6.95 0.98
C ILE A 307 3.70 7.34 0.71
N VAL A 308 3.03 7.84 1.75
CA VAL A 308 1.73 8.51 1.67
C VAL A 308 1.96 10.00 1.86
N THR A 309 1.51 10.81 0.90
CA THR A 309 1.55 12.28 1.02
C THR A 309 0.34 12.82 1.79
N ASP A 310 0.43 14.07 2.23
CA ASP A 310 -0.60 14.78 3.00
C ASP A 310 -1.95 14.93 2.28
N ASP A 311 -1.90 14.99 0.95
CA ASP A 311 -3.05 14.95 0.05
C ASP A 311 -3.58 13.53 -0.25
N GLY A 312 -2.97 12.49 0.34
CA GLY A 312 -3.42 11.10 0.32
C GLY A 312 -2.95 10.29 -0.90
N TYR A 313 -2.01 10.80 -1.69
CA TYR A 313 -1.42 10.05 -2.79
C TYR A 313 -0.33 9.09 -2.30
N VAL A 314 -0.21 7.98 -3.01
CA VAL A 314 0.88 7.02 -2.85
C VAL A 314 1.97 7.35 -3.87
N ARG A 315 3.22 7.49 -3.39
CA ARG A 315 4.40 7.73 -4.21
C ARG A 315 5.52 6.75 -3.90
N TRP A 316 6.41 6.53 -4.86
CA TRP A 316 7.61 5.71 -4.72
C TRP A 316 8.86 6.57 -4.74
N VAL A 317 9.54 6.71 -3.61
CA VAL A 317 10.68 7.62 -3.44
C VAL A 317 11.93 6.88 -3.01
N CYS A 318 13.12 7.37 -3.39
CA CYS A 318 14.39 6.76 -2.98
C CYS A 318 14.62 6.90 -1.47
N HIS A 319 15.60 6.17 -0.91
CA HIS A 319 15.91 6.24 0.53
C HIS A 319 16.13 7.66 1.04
N LYS A 320 16.87 8.47 0.28
CA LYS A 320 17.13 9.87 0.60
C LYS A 320 15.83 10.67 0.71
N HIS A 321 15.00 10.62 -0.33
CA HIS A 321 13.72 11.34 -0.34
C HIS A 321 12.70 10.75 0.62
N TYR A 322 12.77 9.46 0.95
CA TYR A 322 12.00 8.90 2.06
C TYR A 322 12.37 9.62 3.37
N ASN A 323 13.66 9.81 3.62
CA ASN A 323 14.14 10.53 4.81
C ASN A 323 13.92 12.06 4.74
N GLU A 324 13.91 12.67 3.56
CA GLU A 324 13.72 14.12 3.38
C GLU A 324 12.25 14.53 3.21
N SER A 325 11.38 13.64 2.74
CA SER A 325 9.92 13.86 2.62
C SER A 325 9.25 14.17 3.96
N SER A 326 10.02 14.00 5.03
CA SER A 326 9.76 14.39 6.42
C SER A 326 9.65 15.91 6.67
N TYR A 327 9.92 16.77 5.69
CA TYR A 327 10.03 18.22 5.90
C TYR A 327 8.94 19.06 5.19
N ASN A 328 7.68 18.64 5.26
CA ASN A 328 6.53 19.52 4.94
C ASN A 328 6.06 20.26 6.22
N ILE A 329 5.48 21.46 6.06
CA ILE A 329 4.86 22.28 7.11
C ILE A 329 3.87 21.47 7.96
N GLU A 330 3.05 20.62 7.34
CA GLU A 330 2.10 19.76 8.06
C GLU A 330 2.80 18.73 8.97
N MET A 331 4.00 18.26 8.60
CA MET A 331 4.77 17.35 9.46
C MET A 331 5.25 18.03 10.74
N SER A 332 5.64 19.30 10.68
CA SER A 332 6.00 20.07 11.88
C SER A 332 4.82 20.17 12.87
N LYS A 333 3.59 20.16 12.37
CA LYS A 333 2.39 20.12 13.21
C LYS A 333 2.19 18.74 13.84
N TYR A 334 2.32 17.66 13.07
CA TYR A 334 2.22 16.30 13.60
C TYR A 334 3.29 16.02 14.66
N ILE A 335 4.53 16.46 14.44
CA ILE A 335 5.62 16.33 15.42
C ILE A 335 5.27 17.05 16.72
N LYS A 336 4.78 18.30 16.66
CA LYS A 336 4.35 19.03 17.86
C LYS A 336 3.21 18.33 18.61
N GLU A 337 2.23 17.81 17.89
CA GLU A 337 1.12 17.04 18.49
C GLU A 337 1.62 15.74 19.14
N PHE A 338 2.58 15.06 18.51
CA PHE A 338 3.23 13.86 19.02
C PHE A 338 4.10 14.13 20.26
N GLU A 339 4.85 15.22 20.26
CA GLU A 339 5.64 15.65 21.43
C GLU A 339 4.74 16.08 22.60
N ALA A 340 3.59 16.72 22.31
CA ALA A 340 2.63 17.14 23.32
C ALA A 340 1.99 15.96 24.09
N MET A 341 1.95 14.76 23.49
CA MET A 341 1.52 13.53 24.18
C MET A 341 2.66 12.80 24.91
N GLY A 342 3.85 13.40 25.02
CA GLY A 342 5.02 12.82 25.68
C GLY A 342 5.91 11.98 24.76
N GLY A 343 5.67 12.04 23.44
CA GLY A 343 6.58 11.46 22.44
C GLY A 343 7.85 12.30 22.26
N LYS A 344 8.85 11.71 21.60
CA LYS A 344 10.07 12.38 21.15
C LYS A 344 10.31 12.03 19.69
N PHE A 345 10.66 13.00 18.87
CA PHE A 345 10.97 12.79 17.46
C PHE A 345 12.42 13.15 17.17
N ASN A 346 13.16 12.25 16.53
CA ASN A 346 14.51 12.50 16.05
C ASN A 346 14.44 12.92 14.57
N SER A 347 14.68 14.21 14.30
CA SER A 347 14.64 14.76 12.95
C SER A 347 15.74 14.25 12.02
N ASN A 348 16.82 13.67 12.55
CA ASN A 348 17.95 13.19 11.74
C ASN A 348 17.72 11.76 11.26
N SER A 349 17.11 10.90 12.10
CA SER A 349 16.80 9.51 11.76
C SER A 349 15.33 9.29 11.39
N ASN A 350 14.47 10.31 11.52
CA ASN A 350 13.01 10.23 11.41
C ASN A 350 12.40 9.11 12.28
N GLU A 351 12.94 8.96 13.49
CA GLU A 351 12.47 7.99 14.46
C GLU A 351 11.61 8.67 15.51
N ALA A 352 10.50 8.02 15.85
CA ALA A 352 9.56 8.46 16.86
C ALA A 352 9.63 7.53 18.07
N PHE A 353 9.73 8.09 19.26
CA PHE A 353 9.88 7.37 20.51
C PHE A 353 8.79 7.77 21.51
N ILE A 354 8.09 6.78 22.07
CA ILE A 354 7.14 6.95 23.17
C ILE A 354 7.62 6.06 24.30
N SER A 355 7.78 6.61 25.50
CA SER A 355 8.21 5.81 26.66
C SER A 355 7.50 6.19 27.93
N GLN A 356 7.08 5.19 28.69
CA GLN A 356 6.40 5.35 29.99
C GLN A 356 5.11 6.19 29.90
N VAL A 357 4.46 6.18 28.74
CA VAL A 357 3.21 6.93 28.49
C VAL A 357 2.02 5.99 28.56
N ASN A 358 0.94 6.45 29.19
CA ASN A 358 -0.38 5.87 29.00
C ASN A 358 -1.02 6.45 27.73
N ILE A 359 -1.03 5.69 26.65
CA ILE A 359 -1.56 6.10 25.35
C ILE A 359 -3.09 6.07 25.44
N THR A 360 -3.69 7.25 25.53
CA THR A 360 -5.15 7.41 25.61
C THR A 360 -5.80 7.29 24.23
N SER A 361 -7.11 7.06 24.17
CA SER A 361 -7.85 7.02 22.90
C SER A 361 -7.70 8.29 22.07
N ARG A 362 -7.64 9.47 22.74
CA ARG A 362 -7.35 10.75 22.07
C ARG A 362 -5.96 10.76 21.42
N ASN A 363 -4.96 10.19 22.09
CA ASN A 363 -3.61 10.09 21.53
C ASN A 363 -3.62 9.18 20.29
N VAL A 364 -4.33 8.04 20.37
CA VAL A 364 -4.46 7.11 19.24
C VAL A 364 -5.19 7.75 18.06
N GLU A 365 -6.29 8.47 18.29
CA GLU A 365 -7.01 9.18 17.22
C GLU A 365 -6.12 10.20 16.51
N MET A 366 -5.33 10.96 17.28
CA MET A 366 -4.35 11.89 16.73
C MET A 366 -3.29 11.16 15.90
N MET A 367 -2.68 10.09 16.44
CA MET A 367 -1.68 9.30 15.73
C MET A 367 -2.24 8.69 14.45
N CYS A 368 -3.43 8.09 14.49
CA CYS A 368 -4.10 7.51 13.33
C CYS A 368 -4.32 8.55 12.23
N LYS A 369 -4.78 9.75 12.62
CA LYS A 369 -4.99 10.86 11.70
C LYS A 369 -3.68 11.36 11.08
N ALA A 370 -2.63 11.51 11.88
CA ALA A 370 -1.33 11.98 11.43
C ALA A 370 -0.66 10.95 10.50
N LEU A 371 -0.59 9.68 10.91
CA LEU A 371 -0.02 8.59 10.13
C LEU A 371 -0.75 8.37 8.80
N GLY A 372 -2.08 8.50 8.79
CA GLY A 372 -2.88 8.40 7.58
C GLY A 372 -2.74 9.60 6.63
N LYS A 373 -2.14 10.72 7.08
CA LYS A 373 -1.97 11.98 6.33
C LYS A 373 -0.49 12.38 6.17
N GLY A 374 0.39 11.39 6.05
CA GLY A 374 1.81 11.63 5.70
C GLY A 374 2.70 12.04 6.86
N PHE A 375 2.38 11.64 8.10
CA PHE A 375 3.37 11.65 9.17
C PHE A 375 4.40 10.53 8.94
N ASN A 376 5.43 10.86 8.15
CA ASN A 376 6.42 9.91 7.67
C ASN A 376 7.46 9.62 8.77
N ILE A 377 7.29 8.48 9.42
CA ILE A 377 8.21 7.97 10.44
C ILE A 377 8.93 6.75 9.86
N VAL A 378 10.26 6.68 9.97
CA VAL A 378 11.02 5.48 9.62
C VAL A 378 10.71 4.37 10.64
N LYS A 379 10.89 4.69 11.92
CA LYS A 379 10.74 3.74 13.03
C LYS A 379 9.96 4.34 14.18
N LEU A 380 8.92 3.65 14.63
CA LEU A 380 8.16 3.98 15.84
C LEU A 380 8.57 3.00 16.96
N ILE A 381 9.01 3.55 18.08
CA ILE A 381 9.43 2.79 19.25
C ILE A 381 8.49 3.12 20.41
N CYS A 382 7.81 2.11 20.95
CA CYS A 382 6.95 2.22 22.12
C CYS A 382 7.54 1.39 23.26
N ARG A 383 8.02 2.04 24.33
CA ARG A 383 8.65 1.37 25.48
C ARG A 383 7.86 1.59 26.76
N GLU A 384 7.62 0.55 27.54
CA GLU A 384 6.97 0.66 28.87
C GLU A 384 5.63 1.42 28.83
N CYS A 385 4.93 1.33 27.69
CA CYS A 385 3.68 2.05 27.47
C CYS A 385 2.48 1.22 27.93
N SER A 386 1.33 1.86 28.07
CA SER A 386 0.05 1.16 28.20
C SER A 386 -0.98 1.70 27.22
N ILE A 387 -1.76 0.81 26.61
CA ILE A 387 -2.76 1.15 25.60
C ILE A 387 -4.01 0.28 25.80
N ASP A 388 -5.18 0.82 25.47
CA ASP A 388 -6.42 0.04 25.42
C ASP A 388 -6.38 -0.95 24.23
N GLU A 389 -7.04 -2.10 24.37
CA GLU A 389 -7.08 -3.15 23.36
C GLU A 389 -7.72 -2.69 22.04
N ASP A 390 -8.85 -1.96 22.10
CA ASP A 390 -9.51 -1.42 20.91
C ASP A 390 -8.69 -0.27 20.32
N ASP A 391 -8.11 0.53 21.22
CA ASP A 391 -6.98 1.45 21.03
C ASP A 391 -5.92 0.91 20.05
N LEU A 392 -5.34 -0.20 20.47
CA LEU A 392 -4.25 -0.87 19.79
C LEU A 392 -4.68 -1.42 18.43
N GLU A 393 -5.87 -2.02 18.33
CA GLU A 393 -6.37 -2.54 17.05
C GLU A 393 -6.48 -1.44 15.99
N LYS A 394 -7.04 -0.27 16.34
CA LYS A 394 -7.14 0.87 15.41
C LYS A 394 -5.76 1.36 14.98
N LEU A 395 -4.83 1.47 15.94
CA LEU A 395 -3.49 1.93 15.65
C LEU A 395 -2.75 0.95 14.73
N LEU A 396 -2.84 -0.35 15.00
CA LEU A 396 -2.24 -1.39 14.17
C LEU A 396 -2.84 -1.41 12.75
N ASP A 397 -4.15 -1.24 12.59
CA ASP A 397 -4.77 -1.15 11.25
C ASP A 397 -4.13 -0.02 10.42
N ILE A 398 -3.95 1.16 11.02
CA ILE A 398 -3.34 2.29 10.32
C ILE A 398 -1.86 2.05 10.05
N ILE A 399 -1.10 1.60 11.05
CA ILE A 399 0.35 1.36 10.90
C ILE A 399 0.60 0.34 9.80
N ILE A 400 -0.06 -0.81 9.87
CA ILE A 400 0.16 -1.95 8.97
C ILE A 400 -0.35 -1.62 7.57
N ASN A 401 -1.54 -1.02 7.44
CA ASN A 401 -2.19 -0.97 6.14
C ASN A 401 -2.11 0.38 5.42
N ARG A 402 -1.82 1.49 6.11
CA ARG A 402 -2.01 2.84 5.56
C ARG A 402 -0.90 3.84 5.85
N SER A 403 0.01 3.51 6.76
CA SER A 403 1.11 4.40 7.13
C SER A 403 2.33 4.18 6.24
N SER A 404 3.33 5.06 6.37
CA SER A 404 4.65 4.87 5.78
C SER A 404 5.64 4.22 6.75
N ILE A 405 5.25 3.87 7.98
CA ILE A 405 6.17 3.29 8.97
C ILE A 405 6.84 2.03 8.44
N ARG A 406 8.17 1.95 8.58
CA ARG A 406 8.96 0.78 8.15
C ARG A 406 9.29 -0.16 9.29
N CYS A 407 9.34 0.35 10.52
CA CYS A 407 9.63 -0.47 11.68
C CYS A 407 8.79 -0.01 12.87
N LEU A 408 8.11 -0.95 13.52
CA LEU A 408 7.45 -0.77 14.79
C LEU A 408 8.14 -1.68 15.81
N ASN A 409 8.74 -1.07 16.82
CA ASN A 409 9.31 -1.77 17.96
C ASN A 409 8.44 -1.48 19.19
N MET A 410 7.84 -2.52 19.76
CA MET A 410 7.09 -2.43 21.00
C MET A 410 7.80 -3.25 22.08
N CYS A 411 8.22 -2.58 23.15
CA CYS A 411 8.93 -3.18 24.27
C CYS A 411 8.18 -2.91 25.58
N SER A 412 7.84 -3.95 26.34
CA SER A 412 7.07 -3.85 27.59
C SER A 412 5.77 -3.05 27.47
N VAL A 413 4.99 -3.30 26.43
CA VAL A 413 3.71 -2.63 26.18
C VAL A 413 2.57 -3.39 26.87
N ARG A 414 1.92 -2.75 27.83
CA ARG A 414 0.75 -3.30 28.55
C ARG A 414 -0.53 -3.03 27.77
N VAL A 415 -1.23 -4.09 27.38
CA VAL A 415 -2.53 -4.00 26.72
C VAL A 415 -3.63 -4.13 27.78
N ARG A 416 -4.48 -3.12 27.86
CA ARG A 416 -5.56 -3.01 28.86
C ARG A 416 -6.90 -3.35 28.22
N ASN A 417 -7.80 -3.94 29.00
CA ASN A 417 -9.20 -4.07 28.60
C ASN A 417 -9.98 -2.76 28.86
N PHE A 418 -11.25 -2.74 28.48
CA PHE A 418 -12.17 -1.62 28.68
C PHE A 418 -12.28 -1.14 30.15
N PHE A 419 -12.01 -2.01 31.14
CA PHE A 419 -12.00 -1.63 32.56
C PHE A 419 -10.67 -1.02 33.01
N GLY A 420 -9.70 -0.86 32.12
CA GLY A 420 -8.36 -0.39 32.41
C GLY A 420 -7.45 -1.42 33.08
N ILE A 421 -7.87 -2.69 33.15
CA ILE A 421 -7.07 -3.78 33.73
C ILE A 421 -6.16 -4.36 32.65
N THR A 422 -4.89 -4.57 32.97
CA THR A 422 -3.93 -5.23 32.06
C THR A 422 -4.42 -6.64 31.73
N LYS A 423 -4.66 -6.90 30.44
CA LYS A 423 -5.02 -8.22 29.91
C LYS A 423 -3.78 -9.05 29.66
N TYR A 424 -2.76 -8.43 29.05
CA TYR A 424 -1.45 -9.03 28.82
C TYR A 424 -0.39 -7.95 28.59
N THR A 425 0.88 -8.35 28.60
CA THR A 425 2.02 -7.49 28.31
C THR A 425 2.82 -8.06 27.15
N CYS A 426 3.00 -7.27 26.10
CA CYS A 426 3.95 -7.58 25.03
C CYS A 426 5.35 -7.18 25.50
N GLN A 427 6.24 -8.16 25.68
CA GLN A 427 7.60 -7.94 26.19
C GLN A 427 8.48 -7.30 25.14
N GLU A 428 8.51 -7.87 23.94
CA GLU A 428 9.24 -7.32 22.81
C GLU A 428 8.73 -7.90 21.50
N ILE A 429 8.40 -7.02 20.57
CA ILE A 429 8.07 -7.36 19.20
C ILE A 429 8.69 -6.30 18.29
N VAL A 430 9.32 -6.77 17.22
CA VAL A 430 9.79 -5.94 16.12
C VAL A 430 9.02 -6.36 14.88
N ALA A 431 8.25 -5.43 14.33
CA ALA A 431 7.56 -5.59 13.07
C ALA A 431 8.19 -4.66 12.03
N GLU A 432 8.63 -5.21 10.91
CA GLU A 432 9.15 -4.46 9.78
C GLU A 432 8.19 -4.55 8.60
N PHE A 433 7.98 -3.41 7.95
CA PHE A 433 7.06 -3.24 6.85
C PHE A 433 7.82 -2.87 5.59
N ASN A 434 7.64 -3.68 4.56
CA ASN A 434 7.95 -3.35 3.18
C ASN A 434 6.62 -3.27 2.41
N SER A 435 6.62 -2.63 1.25
CA SER A 435 5.51 -2.56 0.29
C SER A 435 4.68 -3.84 0.11
N GLN A 436 5.31 -5.02 0.22
CA GLN A 436 4.65 -6.32 0.02
C GLN A 436 4.91 -7.34 1.13
N SER A 437 5.84 -7.07 2.05
CA SER A 437 6.26 -8.00 3.10
C SER A 437 6.04 -7.42 4.48
N LEU A 438 5.52 -8.26 5.37
CA LEU A 438 5.45 -8.02 6.80
C LEU A 438 6.40 -9.00 7.48
N LYS A 439 7.46 -8.47 8.10
CA LYS A 439 8.40 -9.26 8.91
C LYS A 439 8.09 -9.05 10.38
N VAL A 440 7.95 -10.13 11.15
CA VAL A 440 7.72 -10.04 12.60
C VAL A 440 8.68 -10.96 13.34
N ARG A 441 9.32 -10.43 14.39
CA ARG A 441 10.27 -11.15 15.26
C ARG A 441 10.02 -10.79 16.73
N PHE A 442 10.32 -11.73 17.63
CA PHE A 442 10.34 -11.49 19.08
C PHE A 442 11.75 -11.78 19.63
N SER A 443 12.21 -11.01 20.62
CA SER A 443 13.53 -11.21 21.22
C SER A 443 13.56 -12.33 22.27
N ASN A 444 12.40 -12.62 22.87
CA ASN A 444 12.21 -13.65 23.87
C ASN A 444 11.02 -14.52 23.47
N THR A 445 11.32 -15.75 23.09
CA THR A 445 10.35 -16.80 22.82
C THR A 445 9.57 -17.12 24.11
N TYR A 446 8.31 -17.56 24.00
CA TYR A 446 7.48 -18.11 25.09
C TYR A 446 6.70 -17.17 26.03
N TYR A 447 6.49 -15.88 25.70
CA TYR A 447 5.52 -15.06 26.44
C TYR A 447 4.17 -15.02 25.72
N ASP A 448 3.10 -15.52 26.36
CA ASP A 448 1.73 -15.51 25.82
C ASP A 448 1.31 -14.13 25.27
N GLY A 449 1.75 -13.06 25.94
CA GLY A 449 1.46 -11.69 25.51
C GLY A 449 2.09 -11.30 24.16
N ASN A 450 3.24 -11.87 23.81
CA ASN A 450 3.88 -11.69 22.50
C ASN A 450 3.06 -12.41 21.42
N THR A 451 2.64 -13.65 21.66
CA THR A 451 1.81 -14.43 20.73
C THR A 451 0.43 -13.78 20.51
N LEU A 452 -0.18 -13.23 21.57
CA LEU A 452 -1.41 -12.46 21.45
C LEU A 452 -1.21 -11.20 20.61
N MET A 453 -0.12 -10.47 20.83
CA MET A 453 0.23 -9.30 20.00
C MET A 453 0.41 -9.69 18.53
N PHE A 454 1.14 -10.78 18.26
CA PHE A 454 1.34 -11.31 16.92
C PHE A 454 0.03 -11.61 16.19
N THR A 455 -0.87 -12.33 16.87
CA THR A 455 -2.18 -12.67 16.33
C THR A 455 -2.92 -11.42 15.86
N ARG A 456 -2.80 -10.32 16.61
CA ARG A 456 -3.36 -9.02 16.22
C ARG A 456 -2.69 -8.44 14.99
N PHE A 457 -1.36 -8.45 14.90
CA PHE A 457 -0.66 -7.99 13.70
C PHE A 457 -1.13 -8.74 12.44
N LEU A 458 -1.22 -10.06 12.51
CA LEU A 458 -1.62 -10.86 11.35
C LEU A 458 -3.10 -10.69 10.97
N LEU A 459 -3.99 -10.58 11.96
CA LEU A 459 -5.41 -10.33 11.70
C LEU A 459 -5.65 -8.93 11.11
N GLN A 460 -4.79 -7.96 11.45
CA GLN A 460 -4.86 -6.62 10.87
C GLN A 460 -4.20 -6.53 9.50
N ASN A 461 -3.34 -7.47 9.09
CA ASN A 461 -2.68 -7.41 7.79
C ASN A 461 -3.67 -7.60 6.63
N LYS A 462 -3.88 -6.55 5.83
CA LYS A 462 -4.78 -6.54 4.66
C LYS A 462 -4.06 -6.32 3.33
N ILE A 463 -2.76 -6.04 3.35
CA ILE A 463 -2.03 -5.59 2.16
C ILE A 463 -0.75 -6.40 1.87
N HIS A 464 -0.11 -6.99 2.88
CA HIS A 464 1.16 -7.70 2.69
C HIS A 464 0.88 -9.14 2.27
N LYS A 465 1.41 -9.52 1.11
CA LYS A 465 1.27 -10.87 0.54
C LYS A 465 2.36 -11.83 1.02
N ASN A 466 3.51 -11.27 1.40
CA ASN A 466 4.63 -12.00 1.97
C ASN A 466 4.61 -11.80 3.48
N LEU A 467 4.72 -12.91 4.21
CA LEU A 467 4.89 -12.91 5.64
C LEU A 467 6.23 -13.57 6.00
N ASP A 468 7.08 -12.83 6.71
CA ASP A 468 8.40 -13.30 7.14
C ASP A 468 8.43 -13.47 8.66
N LEU A 469 8.62 -14.70 9.12
CA LEU A 469 8.50 -15.12 10.52
C LEU A 469 9.70 -15.97 10.97
N SER A 470 9.97 -15.97 12.27
CA SER A 470 10.78 -17.05 12.88
C SER A 470 9.85 -18.11 13.45
N ALA A 471 10.02 -19.37 13.06
CA ALA A 471 9.18 -20.46 13.52
C ALA A 471 9.37 -20.79 15.02
N THR A 472 10.55 -20.49 15.57
CA THR A 472 10.84 -20.66 17.01
C THR A 472 9.90 -19.84 17.88
N ASP A 473 9.37 -18.76 17.32
CA ASP A 473 8.48 -17.82 17.99
C ASP A 473 7.07 -18.41 18.19
N PHE A 474 6.75 -19.49 17.46
CA PHE A 474 5.43 -20.12 17.45
C PHE A 474 5.44 -21.54 18.01
N LEU A 475 6.55 -22.00 18.57
CA LEU A 475 6.58 -23.27 19.29
C LEU A 475 5.51 -23.22 20.39
N TRP A 476 4.67 -24.25 20.46
CA TRP A 476 3.52 -24.37 21.38
C TRP A 476 2.32 -23.46 21.09
N HIS A 477 2.37 -22.65 20.04
CA HIS A 477 1.29 -21.77 19.58
C HIS A 477 0.88 -22.06 18.14
N GLU A 478 1.00 -23.32 17.72
CA GLU A 478 0.74 -23.75 16.35
C GLU A 478 -0.72 -23.54 15.92
N SER A 479 -1.67 -23.61 16.87
CA SER A 479 -3.08 -23.31 16.63
C SER A 479 -3.33 -21.85 16.29
N ASP A 480 -2.62 -20.93 16.95
CA ASP A 480 -2.76 -19.49 16.74
C ASP A 480 -2.19 -19.10 15.37
N LEU A 481 -1.03 -19.66 15.02
CA LEU A 481 -0.44 -19.53 13.69
C LEU A 481 -1.43 -20.04 12.61
N ARG A 482 -2.01 -21.23 12.82
CA ARG A 482 -3.02 -21.78 11.89
C ARG A 482 -4.21 -20.83 11.74
N GLN A 483 -4.78 -20.35 12.84
CA GLN A 483 -5.93 -19.45 12.80
C GLN A 483 -5.60 -18.16 12.02
N CYS A 484 -4.43 -17.57 12.27
CA CYS A 484 -4.00 -16.37 11.57
C CYS A 484 -3.85 -16.61 10.07
N MET A 485 -3.16 -17.69 9.68
CA MET A 485 -2.93 -18.02 8.28
C MET A 485 -4.22 -18.40 7.54
N GLU A 486 -5.18 -19.05 8.20
CA GLU A 486 -6.48 -19.37 7.60
C GLU A 486 -7.44 -18.18 7.54
N SER A 487 -7.22 -17.16 8.37
CA SER A 487 -8.01 -15.92 8.37
C SER A 487 -7.47 -14.87 7.40
N ASN A 488 -6.20 -14.97 7.01
CA ASN A 488 -5.56 -14.04 6.09
C ASN A 488 -5.58 -14.57 4.65
N ALA A 489 -6.47 -14.04 3.82
CA ALA A 489 -6.59 -14.42 2.42
C ALA A 489 -5.58 -13.71 1.49
N VAL A 490 -4.85 -12.71 2.00
CA VAL A 490 -3.92 -11.89 1.20
C VAL A 490 -2.52 -12.51 1.15
N VAL A 491 -2.13 -13.26 2.19
CA VAL A 491 -0.84 -13.94 2.27
C VAL A 491 -0.78 -15.09 1.27
N THR A 492 0.13 -14.98 0.30
CA THR A 492 0.40 -15.99 -0.73
C THR A 492 1.81 -16.54 -0.65
N GLU A 493 2.67 -15.91 0.15
CA GLU A 493 4.05 -16.32 0.39
C GLU A 493 4.36 -16.31 1.89
N LEU A 494 5.06 -17.35 2.34
CA LEU A 494 5.49 -17.50 3.70
C LEU A 494 7.00 -17.77 3.73
N VAL A 495 7.74 -16.90 4.42
CA VAL A 495 9.15 -17.07 4.74
C VAL A 495 9.25 -17.47 6.21
N LEU A 496 9.90 -18.60 6.46
CA LEU A 496 10.10 -19.12 7.82
C LEU A 496 11.56 -19.44 8.08
N GLU A 497 12.08 -18.82 9.12
CA GLU A 497 13.38 -19.12 9.70
C GLU A 497 13.24 -20.19 10.80
N TYR A 498 14.22 -21.08 10.92
CA TYR A 498 14.34 -22.04 12.04
C TYR A 498 13.12 -22.97 12.23
N THR A 499 12.50 -23.43 11.13
CA THR A 499 11.24 -24.18 11.16
C THR A 499 11.30 -25.53 11.85
N ASN A 500 12.50 -26.11 12.00
CA ASN A 500 12.80 -27.53 12.29
C ASN A 500 11.92 -28.20 13.38
N ASN A 501 10.66 -28.44 13.05
CA ASN A 501 9.59 -28.87 13.93
C ASN A 501 8.41 -29.39 13.09
N VAL A 502 8.01 -30.63 13.36
CA VAL A 502 6.96 -31.33 12.61
C VAL A 502 5.58 -30.68 12.79
N ASN A 503 5.27 -30.11 13.96
CA ASN A 503 3.97 -29.49 14.22
C ASN A 503 3.78 -28.21 13.40
N ILE A 504 4.83 -27.39 13.29
CA ILE A 504 4.81 -26.16 12.48
C ILE A 504 4.66 -26.52 10.99
N LEU A 505 5.44 -27.48 10.48
CA LEU A 505 5.26 -27.98 9.11
C LEU A 505 3.85 -28.51 8.86
N ASN A 506 3.29 -29.26 9.82
CA ASN A 506 1.93 -29.76 9.73
C ASN A 506 0.88 -28.63 9.67
N VAL A 507 1.12 -27.49 10.32
CA VAL A 507 0.26 -26.31 10.17
C VAL A 507 0.30 -25.79 8.75
N ILE A 508 1.50 -25.51 8.23
CA ILE A 508 1.72 -24.86 6.94
C ILE A 508 1.15 -25.70 5.79
N PHE A 509 1.44 -27.01 5.78
CA PHE A 509 1.03 -27.90 4.70
C PHE A 509 -0.46 -28.28 4.71
N ASN A 510 -1.16 -28.06 5.83
CA ASN A 510 -2.57 -28.43 5.98
C ASN A 510 -3.48 -27.21 6.22
N LEU A 511 -3.12 -26.03 5.70
CA LEU A 511 -3.99 -24.86 5.72
C LEU A 511 -5.21 -25.08 4.81
N LYS A 512 -6.42 -24.88 5.32
CA LYS A 512 -7.66 -25.20 4.56
C LYS A 512 -8.08 -24.12 3.57
N LYS A 513 -7.80 -22.85 3.88
CA LYS A 513 -8.33 -21.68 3.19
C LYS A 513 -7.26 -20.79 2.56
N ASN A 514 -6.00 -21.09 2.81
CA ASN A 514 -4.90 -20.21 2.40
C ASN A 514 -4.50 -20.49 0.94
N ALA A 515 -4.26 -19.42 0.19
CA ALA A 515 -3.78 -19.47 -1.19
C ALA A 515 -2.24 -19.54 -1.27
N LEU A 516 -1.59 -20.19 -0.31
CA LEU A 516 -0.14 -20.25 -0.21
C LEU A 516 0.43 -20.88 -1.48
N GLN A 517 1.14 -20.07 -2.24
CA GLN A 517 1.76 -20.42 -3.52
C GLN A 517 3.28 -20.51 -3.39
N GLN A 518 3.87 -19.77 -2.45
CA GLN A 518 5.32 -19.74 -2.25
C GLN A 518 5.65 -20.07 -0.80
N LEU A 519 6.57 -21.00 -0.60
CA LEU A 519 7.11 -21.34 0.71
C LEU A 519 8.62 -21.22 0.68
N LYS A 520 9.17 -20.38 1.55
CA LYS A 520 10.60 -20.22 1.74
C LYS A 520 10.98 -20.68 3.14
N LEU A 521 11.89 -21.64 3.20
CA LEU A 521 12.46 -22.17 4.43
C LEU A 521 13.93 -21.78 4.50
N MET A 522 14.29 -21.16 5.63
CA MET A 522 15.64 -20.68 5.91
C MET A 522 16.13 -21.24 7.23
N HIS A 523 17.39 -21.67 7.28
CA HIS A 523 17.98 -22.32 8.45
C HIS A 523 17.06 -23.39 9.10
N SER A 524 16.36 -24.12 8.25
CA SER A 524 15.31 -25.08 8.54
C SER A 524 15.76 -26.51 8.17
N LEU A 525 14.91 -27.49 8.48
CA LEU A 525 15.03 -28.87 7.99
C LEU A 525 16.41 -29.55 8.24
N TYR A 526 16.88 -29.65 9.50
CA TYR A 526 18.15 -30.33 9.80
C TYR A 526 18.00 -31.64 10.59
N GLU A 527 16.85 -31.89 11.20
CA GLU A 527 16.56 -33.19 11.84
C GLU A 527 15.96 -34.18 10.83
N SER A 528 16.43 -35.43 10.85
CA SER A 528 15.97 -36.49 9.93
C SER A 528 14.46 -36.77 10.02
N SER A 529 13.85 -36.61 11.20
CA SER A 529 12.40 -36.72 11.40
C SER A 529 11.64 -35.63 10.65
N THR A 530 12.13 -34.38 10.75
CA THR A 530 11.58 -33.21 10.07
C THR A 530 11.76 -33.31 8.56
N LEU A 531 12.93 -33.75 8.08
CA LEU A 531 13.22 -33.98 6.66
C LEU A 531 12.25 -35.01 6.05
N SER A 532 12.09 -36.15 6.71
CA SER A 532 11.18 -37.22 6.28
C SER A 532 9.73 -36.74 6.23
N TYR A 533 9.30 -36.02 7.28
CA TYR A 533 7.95 -35.48 7.36
C TYR A 533 7.68 -34.40 6.30
N PHE A 534 8.65 -33.52 6.04
CA PHE A 534 8.59 -32.52 4.99
C PHE A 534 8.34 -33.16 3.63
N CYS A 535 9.12 -34.18 3.26
CA CYS A 535 8.93 -34.92 2.01
C CYS A 535 7.54 -35.56 1.91
N GLU A 536 7.03 -36.14 2.98
CA GLU A 536 5.68 -36.73 3.02
C GLU A 536 4.56 -35.70 2.84
N MET A 537 4.71 -34.50 3.39
CA MET A 537 3.75 -33.41 3.20
C MET A 537 3.85 -32.80 1.81
N LEU A 538 5.07 -32.65 1.28
CA LEU A 538 5.32 -32.10 -0.05
C LEU A 538 4.57 -32.91 -1.12
N LYS A 539 4.63 -34.25 -1.07
CA LYS A 539 3.90 -35.16 -1.98
C LYS A 539 2.39 -34.90 -2.06
N LYS A 540 1.78 -34.39 -0.98
CA LYS A 540 0.33 -34.17 -0.85
C LYS A 540 -0.09 -32.76 -1.26
N THR A 541 0.89 -31.85 -1.39
CA THR A 541 0.64 -30.43 -1.59
C THR A 541 0.17 -30.16 -3.02
N LYS A 542 -0.78 -29.24 -3.17
CA LYS A 542 -1.39 -28.91 -4.47
C LYS A 542 -1.38 -27.42 -4.81
N THR A 543 -1.12 -26.56 -3.83
CA THR A 543 -1.21 -25.10 -3.99
C THR A 543 0.15 -24.45 -4.20
N LEU A 544 1.22 -25.03 -3.62
CA LEU A 544 2.58 -24.50 -3.78
C LEU A 544 3.03 -24.60 -5.24
N VAL A 545 3.47 -23.46 -5.76
CA VAL A 545 4.05 -23.24 -7.09
C VAL A 545 5.55 -23.05 -7.00
N GLU A 546 6.03 -22.41 -5.93
CA GLU A 546 7.45 -22.15 -5.71
C GLU A 546 7.87 -22.60 -4.32
N LEU A 547 9.05 -23.22 -4.28
CA LEU A 547 9.68 -23.70 -3.07
C LEU A 547 11.11 -23.16 -3.02
N ASP A 548 11.43 -22.44 -1.95
CA ASP A 548 12.76 -21.90 -1.70
C ASP A 548 13.36 -22.57 -0.45
N LEU A 549 14.42 -23.35 -0.64
CA LEU A 549 15.11 -24.07 0.42
C LEU A 549 16.55 -23.54 0.51
N MET A 550 16.74 -22.56 1.39
CA MET A 550 18.04 -21.92 1.60
C MET A 550 18.75 -22.43 2.85
N ASP A 551 18.66 -23.75 3.06
CA ASP A 551 19.20 -24.42 4.22
C ASP A 551 20.58 -24.96 3.89
N TYR A 552 21.64 -24.52 4.55
CA TYR A 552 22.97 -25.08 4.29
C TYR A 552 23.19 -26.43 5.02
N THR A 553 22.40 -26.70 6.07
CA THR A 553 22.52 -27.87 6.96
C THR A 553 21.65 -29.05 6.52
N GLY A 554 20.43 -28.79 6.03
CA GLY A 554 19.49 -29.85 5.66
C GLY A 554 19.95 -30.71 4.48
N PHE A 555 20.86 -30.20 3.66
CA PHE A 555 21.41 -30.89 2.49
C PHE A 555 22.76 -31.56 2.76
N GLU A 556 23.16 -31.74 4.02
CA GLU A 556 24.25 -32.67 4.36
C GLU A 556 23.84 -34.12 4.06
N ASP A 557 22.56 -34.46 4.30
CA ASP A 557 21.95 -35.75 4.03
C ASP A 557 21.72 -35.97 2.52
N GLU A 558 22.44 -36.93 1.93
CA GLU A 558 22.36 -37.27 0.50
C GLU A 558 21.01 -37.91 0.11
N ASP A 559 20.43 -38.71 1.01
CA ASP A 559 19.15 -39.39 0.76
C ASP A 559 18.00 -38.39 0.68
N PHE A 560 18.08 -37.31 1.46
CA PHE A 560 17.12 -36.23 1.40
C PHE A 560 17.10 -35.53 0.04
N ILE A 561 18.28 -35.15 -0.50
CA ILE A 561 18.36 -34.45 -1.80
C ILE A 561 17.77 -35.33 -2.90
N ASN A 562 18.16 -36.60 -2.92
CA ASN A 562 17.67 -37.56 -3.89
C ASN A 562 16.14 -37.68 -3.82
N THR A 563 15.61 -37.86 -2.60
CA THR A 563 14.17 -37.97 -2.36
C THR A 563 13.41 -36.71 -2.79
N LEU A 564 13.93 -35.53 -2.45
CA LEU A 564 13.35 -34.25 -2.83
C LEU A 564 13.25 -34.10 -4.36
N LEU A 565 14.36 -34.33 -5.06
CA LEU A 565 14.42 -34.19 -6.52
C LEU A 565 13.47 -35.19 -7.20
N GLU A 566 13.42 -36.45 -6.74
CA GLU A 566 12.50 -37.45 -7.30
C GLU A 566 11.01 -37.11 -7.03
N ILE A 567 10.67 -36.54 -5.86
CA ILE A 567 9.31 -36.02 -5.60
C ILE A 567 8.96 -34.91 -6.58
N LEU A 568 9.87 -33.96 -6.80
CA LEU A 568 9.63 -32.77 -7.62
C LEU A 568 9.46 -33.10 -9.12
N LYS A 569 10.13 -34.13 -9.63
CA LYS A 569 9.96 -34.61 -11.03
C LYS A 569 8.52 -34.93 -11.40
N GLY A 570 7.78 -35.55 -10.47
CA GLY A 570 6.38 -35.91 -10.66
C GLY A 570 5.39 -34.87 -10.15
N HIS A 571 5.87 -33.77 -9.57
CA HIS A 571 5.02 -32.83 -8.85
C HIS A 571 4.22 -31.93 -9.81
N LYS A 572 2.90 -31.85 -9.62
CA LYS A 572 2.02 -31.15 -10.58
C LYS A 572 2.00 -29.64 -10.41
N SER A 573 2.06 -29.15 -9.17
CA SER A 573 1.91 -27.72 -8.88
C SER A 573 3.23 -26.95 -8.82
N ILE A 574 4.24 -27.47 -8.09
CA ILE A 574 5.56 -26.84 -7.97
C ILE A 574 6.26 -26.77 -9.34
N LYS A 575 6.60 -25.54 -9.75
CA LYS A 575 7.28 -25.20 -11.01
C LYS A 575 8.67 -24.63 -10.78
N TYR A 576 8.92 -24.08 -9.60
CA TYR A 576 10.15 -23.36 -9.29
C TYR A 576 10.73 -23.88 -7.98
N LEU A 577 11.99 -24.29 -8.04
CA LEU A 577 12.80 -24.69 -6.91
C LEU A 577 14.02 -23.77 -6.87
N ASN A 578 14.13 -23.04 -5.77
CA ASN A 578 15.33 -22.32 -5.39
C ASN A 578 16.01 -23.13 -4.28
N ILE A 579 17.28 -23.48 -4.47
CA ILE A 579 17.95 -24.40 -3.56
C ILE A 579 19.39 -23.96 -3.29
N HIS A 580 19.79 -24.04 -2.03
CA HIS A 580 21.18 -23.90 -1.60
C HIS A 580 21.76 -25.26 -1.22
N ILE A 581 22.82 -25.68 -1.89
CA ILE A 581 23.48 -26.97 -1.66
C ILE A 581 24.93 -26.76 -1.27
N THR A 582 25.40 -27.57 -0.33
CA THR A 582 26.78 -27.54 0.16
C THR A 582 27.50 -28.85 -0.16
N ASN A 583 28.83 -28.79 -0.19
CA ASN A 583 29.69 -29.97 -0.33
C ASN A 583 29.37 -30.82 -1.58
N VAL A 584 29.14 -30.17 -2.71
CA VAL A 584 29.10 -30.83 -4.02
C VAL A 584 30.55 -31.14 -4.41
N GLN A 585 30.84 -32.42 -4.66
CA GLN A 585 32.18 -32.91 -4.95
C GLN A 585 32.15 -33.75 -6.23
N PRO A 586 33.25 -33.81 -7.00
CA PRO A 586 33.32 -34.62 -8.20
C PRO A 586 32.95 -36.08 -7.90
N SER A 587 32.00 -36.62 -8.66
CA SER A 587 31.48 -37.99 -8.58
C SER A 587 30.73 -38.36 -7.30
N ASN A 588 30.40 -37.42 -6.41
CA ASN A 588 29.52 -37.73 -5.28
C ASN A 588 28.05 -37.84 -5.72
N GLN A 589 27.22 -38.48 -4.90
CA GLN A 589 25.83 -38.74 -5.25
C GLN A 589 25.04 -37.44 -5.45
N LYS A 590 25.32 -36.39 -4.66
CA LYS A 590 24.71 -35.06 -4.81
C LYS A 590 24.96 -34.47 -6.19
N GLU A 591 26.20 -34.50 -6.67
CA GLU A 591 26.57 -33.99 -7.99
C GLU A 591 25.86 -34.78 -9.09
N VAL A 592 25.83 -36.11 -8.99
CA VAL A 592 25.16 -36.99 -9.96
C VAL A 592 23.67 -36.68 -10.05
N ASP A 593 22.97 -36.55 -8.92
CA ASP A 593 21.53 -36.30 -8.88
C ASP A 593 21.16 -34.89 -9.36
N LEU A 594 22.00 -33.89 -9.05
CA LEU A 594 21.84 -32.54 -9.57
C LEU A 594 22.08 -32.49 -11.08
N MET A 595 23.13 -33.14 -11.59
CA MET A 595 23.38 -33.22 -13.03
C MET A 595 22.20 -33.85 -13.76
N LYS A 596 21.67 -34.97 -13.24
CA LYS A 596 20.49 -35.64 -13.82
C LYS A 596 19.30 -34.69 -13.89
N SER A 597 19.07 -33.89 -12.83
CA SER A 597 17.94 -32.96 -12.78
C SER A 597 18.15 -31.73 -13.68
N LEU A 598 19.35 -31.15 -13.68
CA LEU A 598 19.74 -30.05 -14.57
C LEU A 598 19.72 -30.42 -16.06
N GLN A 599 19.82 -31.71 -16.39
CA GLN A 599 19.71 -32.17 -17.77
C GLN A 599 18.26 -32.44 -18.19
N ASN A 600 17.43 -32.98 -17.29
CA ASN A 600 16.10 -33.50 -17.64
C ASN A 600 14.90 -32.69 -17.13
N ASP A 601 15.01 -32.02 -15.99
CA ASP A 601 13.85 -31.43 -15.29
C ASP A 601 13.86 -29.89 -15.25
N GLU A 602 12.73 -29.23 -15.50
CA GLU A 602 12.66 -27.76 -15.65
C GLU A 602 12.45 -26.98 -14.34
N PHE A 603 12.26 -27.67 -13.21
CA PHE A 603 11.83 -27.03 -11.97
C PHE A 603 12.93 -26.25 -11.24
N ILE A 604 14.22 -26.53 -11.47
CA ILE A 604 15.30 -25.79 -10.80
C ILE A 604 15.42 -24.40 -11.43
N SER A 605 15.07 -23.37 -10.67
CA SER A 605 15.12 -21.96 -11.11
C SER A 605 16.34 -21.22 -10.58
N ARG A 606 16.71 -21.45 -9.32
CA ARG A 606 17.91 -20.90 -8.69
C ARG A 606 18.73 -22.01 -8.06
N LEU A 607 20.03 -21.97 -8.32
CA LEU A 607 20.98 -22.87 -7.68
C LEU A 607 22.10 -22.06 -7.03
N CYS A 608 22.14 -22.12 -5.69
CA CYS A 608 23.24 -21.60 -4.89
C CYS A 608 24.09 -22.78 -4.44
N ILE A 609 25.40 -22.71 -4.67
CA ILE A 609 26.34 -23.77 -4.28
C ILE A 609 27.37 -23.14 -3.35
N SER A 610 27.71 -23.83 -2.26
CA SER A 610 28.78 -23.37 -1.38
C SER A 610 29.75 -24.46 -0.93
N SER A 611 30.98 -24.07 -0.59
CA SER A 611 32.01 -24.97 -0.02
C SER A 611 32.15 -26.26 -0.83
N SER A 612 32.35 -26.13 -2.14
CA SER A 612 32.23 -27.22 -3.11
C SER A 612 33.37 -27.20 -4.12
N LEU A 613 33.75 -28.37 -4.64
CA LEU A 613 34.68 -28.52 -5.77
C LEU A 613 33.87 -28.82 -7.02
N ILE A 614 33.82 -27.88 -7.96
CA ILE A 614 32.95 -27.96 -9.13
C ILE A 614 33.69 -28.69 -10.26
N SER A 615 33.18 -29.86 -10.64
CA SER A 615 33.74 -30.62 -11.75
C SER A 615 33.42 -29.98 -13.11
N ARG A 616 34.12 -30.45 -14.14
CA ARG A 616 33.86 -30.01 -15.52
C ARG A 616 32.50 -30.53 -15.99
N GLU A 617 32.18 -31.76 -15.65
CA GLU A 617 30.93 -32.45 -15.98
C GLU A 617 29.73 -31.69 -15.39
N PHE A 618 29.84 -31.25 -14.13
CA PHE A 618 28.80 -30.46 -13.50
C PHE A 618 28.67 -29.06 -14.14
N THR A 619 29.79 -28.43 -14.50
CA THR A 619 29.78 -27.18 -15.28
C THR A 619 29.05 -27.37 -16.61
N GLU A 620 29.31 -28.45 -17.33
CA GLU A 620 28.63 -28.75 -18.61
C GLU A 620 27.13 -28.97 -18.43
N ALA A 621 26.69 -29.59 -17.32
CA ALA A 621 25.28 -29.70 -16.96
C ALA A 621 24.63 -28.33 -16.68
N LEU A 622 25.31 -27.43 -15.97
CA LEU A 622 24.85 -26.05 -15.73
C LEU A 622 24.73 -25.26 -17.03
N LEU A 623 25.72 -25.39 -17.93
CA LEU A 623 25.71 -24.77 -19.26
C LEU A 623 24.52 -25.28 -20.09
N HIS A 624 24.28 -26.59 -20.09
CA HIS A 624 23.14 -27.19 -20.77
C HIS A 624 21.81 -26.65 -20.23
N ALA A 625 21.64 -26.60 -18.90
CA ALA A 625 20.44 -26.07 -18.27
C ALA A 625 20.20 -24.61 -18.64
N GLY A 626 21.20 -23.74 -18.48
CA GLY A 626 21.09 -22.30 -18.77
C GLY A 626 20.91 -21.97 -20.26
N ALA A 627 21.42 -22.82 -21.16
CA ALA A 627 21.25 -22.61 -22.60
C ALA A 627 19.85 -23.01 -23.10
N LYS A 628 19.25 -24.08 -22.55
CA LYS A 628 17.97 -24.62 -23.02
C LYS A 628 16.74 -24.06 -22.31
N ARG A 629 16.86 -23.64 -21.06
CA ARG A 629 15.70 -23.44 -20.18
C ARG A 629 15.53 -21.98 -19.81
N ASP A 630 14.30 -21.48 -19.95
CA ASP A 630 13.96 -20.12 -19.54
C ASP A 630 13.86 -19.99 -18.00
N THR A 631 13.56 -21.10 -17.29
CA THR A 631 13.32 -21.13 -15.85
C THR A 631 14.59 -21.04 -15.00
N PHE A 632 15.73 -21.56 -15.48
CA PHE A 632 17.00 -21.49 -14.77
C PHE A 632 17.62 -20.11 -14.94
N THR A 633 17.58 -19.30 -13.89
CA THR A 633 17.82 -17.86 -13.98
C THR A 633 18.90 -17.35 -13.03
N TYR A 634 19.19 -18.04 -11.93
CA TYR A 634 20.17 -17.63 -10.93
C TYR A 634 21.19 -18.74 -10.65
N LEU A 635 22.46 -18.37 -10.67
CA LEU A 635 23.56 -19.25 -10.29
C LEU A 635 24.56 -18.51 -9.41
N GLU A 636 24.77 -19.01 -8.20
CA GLU A 636 25.66 -18.39 -7.22
C GLU A 636 26.63 -19.44 -6.66
N PHE A 637 27.90 -19.06 -6.55
CA PHE A 637 28.95 -19.87 -5.96
C PHE A 637 29.57 -19.14 -4.78
N TYR A 638 29.64 -19.80 -3.63
CA TYR A 638 30.22 -19.26 -2.40
C TYR A 638 31.33 -20.17 -1.89
N ASN A 639 32.57 -19.69 -1.84
CA ASN A 639 33.73 -20.49 -1.45
C ASN A 639 33.80 -21.81 -2.26
N CYS A 640 33.64 -21.71 -3.59
CA CYS A 640 33.71 -22.85 -4.49
C CYS A 640 34.98 -22.83 -5.33
N GLN A 641 35.58 -24.00 -5.53
CA GLN A 641 36.69 -24.16 -6.46
C GLN A 641 36.14 -24.44 -7.86
N VAL A 642 36.17 -23.41 -8.71
CA VAL A 642 35.75 -23.48 -10.13
C VAL A 642 36.95 -23.09 -10.99
N LYS A 643 37.29 -23.90 -12.00
CA LYS A 643 38.38 -23.61 -12.94
C LYS A 643 38.07 -22.34 -13.73
N ASP A 644 39.09 -21.53 -14.03
CA ASP A 644 38.88 -20.23 -14.69
C ASP A 644 38.28 -20.38 -16.10
N ASP A 645 38.68 -21.40 -16.86
CA ASP A 645 38.08 -21.72 -18.16
C ASP A 645 36.56 -22.02 -18.05
N ASP A 646 36.15 -22.65 -16.96
CA ASP A 646 34.75 -23.00 -16.70
C ASP A 646 33.96 -21.80 -16.18
N LYS A 647 34.56 -20.94 -15.35
CA LYS A 647 34.00 -19.63 -14.99
C LYS A 647 33.73 -18.79 -16.23
N ALA A 648 34.67 -18.73 -17.18
CA ALA A 648 34.51 -17.96 -18.41
C ALA A 648 33.34 -18.47 -19.27
N LYS A 649 33.14 -19.79 -19.36
CA LYS A 649 31.97 -20.36 -20.05
C LYS A 649 30.66 -20.00 -19.35
N LEU A 650 30.59 -20.14 -18.02
CA LEU A 650 29.39 -19.77 -17.25
C LEU A 650 29.10 -18.27 -17.37
N GLN A 651 30.14 -17.43 -17.39
CA GLN A 651 30.04 -15.99 -17.58
C GLN A 651 29.33 -15.64 -18.89
N SER A 652 29.57 -16.41 -19.96
CA SER A 652 28.85 -16.21 -21.22
C SER A 652 27.33 -16.31 -21.03
N LEU A 653 26.81 -17.22 -20.20
CA LEU A 653 25.35 -17.30 -19.98
C LEU A 653 24.77 -16.02 -19.39
N TYR A 654 25.47 -15.38 -18.46
CA TYR A 654 25.06 -14.10 -17.90
C TYR A 654 25.18 -12.97 -18.93
N GLU A 655 26.27 -12.92 -19.67
CA GLU A 655 26.50 -11.91 -20.71
C GLU A 655 25.48 -11.96 -21.84
N ASN A 656 24.97 -13.15 -22.15
CA ASN A 656 23.97 -13.39 -23.18
C ASN A 656 22.53 -13.19 -22.68
N GLY A 657 22.35 -12.74 -21.42
CA GLY A 657 21.05 -12.57 -20.78
C GLY A 657 20.31 -13.87 -20.45
N ARG A 658 20.98 -15.03 -20.53
CA ARG A 658 20.39 -16.34 -20.18
C ARG A 658 20.23 -16.50 -18.67
N LEU A 659 21.22 -16.04 -17.91
CA LEU A 659 21.14 -15.90 -16.46
C LEU A 659 20.86 -14.44 -16.08
N HIS A 660 19.98 -14.23 -15.11
CA HIS A 660 19.74 -12.93 -14.47
C HIS A 660 20.86 -12.54 -13.52
N GLN A 661 21.43 -13.54 -12.83
CA GLN A 661 22.53 -13.37 -11.90
C GLN A 661 23.52 -14.52 -12.09
N LEU A 662 24.79 -14.15 -12.12
CA LEU A 662 25.90 -15.06 -11.91
C LEU A 662 26.87 -14.41 -10.93
N SER A 663 27.27 -15.13 -9.90
CA SER A 663 28.21 -14.59 -8.92
C SER A 663 29.14 -15.65 -8.36
N PHE A 664 30.39 -15.25 -8.14
CA PHE A 664 31.43 -16.03 -7.51
C PHE A 664 31.93 -15.24 -6.30
N TYR A 665 31.73 -15.77 -5.11
CA TYR A 665 32.15 -15.18 -3.85
C TYR A 665 33.19 -16.06 -3.19
N GLU A 666 34.21 -15.46 -2.60
CA GLU A 666 35.23 -16.19 -1.82
C GLU A 666 34.71 -16.54 -0.41
N GLU A 667 33.76 -15.76 0.11
CA GLU A 667 33.20 -15.94 1.44
C GLU A 667 31.92 -16.80 1.43
N PRO A 668 31.59 -17.48 2.54
CA PRO A 668 30.31 -18.17 2.70
C PRO A 668 29.12 -17.20 2.62
N ARG A 669 27.99 -17.70 2.10
CA ARG A 669 26.77 -16.90 1.91
C ARG A 669 26.28 -16.13 3.15
N TRP A 670 26.47 -16.68 4.35
CA TRP A 670 26.00 -16.05 5.58
C TRP A 670 26.83 -14.83 6.01
N TYR A 671 28.11 -14.73 5.63
CA TYR A 671 28.89 -13.50 5.83
C TYR A 671 28.35 -12.36 4.98
N VAL A 672 27.98 -12.64 3.72
CA VAL A 672 27.35 -11.67 2.83
C VAL A 672 26.00 -11.18 3.38
N LEU A 673 25.20 -12.08 3.97
CA LEU A 673 23.91 -11.72 4.59
C LEU A 673 24.07 -10.88 5.89
N LEU A 674 25.14 -11.10 6.65
CA LEU A 674 25.44 -10.29 7.84
C LEU A 674 25.86 -8.86 7.49
N ASP A 675 26.64 -8.65 6.43
CA ASP A 675 27.00 -7.28 6.00
C ASP A 675 25.79 -6.51 5.43
N GLU A 676 24.86 -7.20 4.77
CA GLU A 676 23.63 -6.57 4.25
C GLU A 676 22.62 -6.23 5.34
N THR A 677 22.61 -6.95 6.46
CA THR A 677 21.73 -6.70 7.62
C THR A 677 22.33 -5.75 8.66
N ASN A 678 23.66 -5.78 8.86
CA ASN A 678 24.38 -4.93 9.81
C ASN A 678 24.53 -3.46 9.37
N GLY A 679 24.13 -3.11 8.14
CA GLY A 679 23.96 -1.72 7.70
C GLY A 679 22.88 -0.93 8.47
N SER A 680 22.13 -1.57 9.38
CA SER A 680 21.03 -0.93 10.12
C SER A 680 21.04 -1.15 11.65
N VAL A 681 22.07 -1.78 12.21
CA VAL A 681 22.18 -2.01 13.66
C VAL A 681 23.64 -1.93 14.09
N ASN A 682 24.23 -0.73 14.06
CA ASN A 682 25.26 -0.29 15.01
C ASN A 682 25.63 1.17 14.74
N LYS A 683 24.78 2.06 15.25
CA LYS A 683 25.17 3.29 15.96
C LYS A 683 24.01 3.82 16.78
#